data_AF-A4RZ42-F1
#
_entry.id   AF-A4RZ42-F1
#
_cell.length_a   1.000
_cell.length_b   1.000
_cell.length_c   1.000
_cell.angle_alpha   90.00
_cell.angle_beta   90.00
_cell.angle_gamma   90.00
#
_symmetry.space_group_name_H-M   'P 1'
#
loop_
_entity.id
_entity.type
_entity.pdbx_description
1 polymer ?
#
loop_
_entity_poly.entity_id
_entity_poly.type
_entity_poly.pdbx_seq_one_letter_code
_entity_poly.pdbx_strand_id
1 'polypeptide(L)'
;MTPLAHDAKERDIDHRVRDQGSWWICEVEIPPGASTVEFVFSDANGFYDNNSGKDYHCPVDVENLPREHRISARIKAETERRRDAIEKCAKRAGKRAARHAEMRATALVRASEGAALMRVHTVPYQGKAGGEMTIVYRAEGGPLGDAQNIFCEGSWNRWNHGASFGPSVMQRGDTPGTLELTVNVPADAHVMDFKFLNEDVASPQTRYDSNNGADYHAPVTGGSGAAPKLNVVHIAVEMAPICKVGGMGDVVTALARATQEDGHNVEVIVPHYDCMLFDAVDGYHRAGSCVHHDVQVDVFKGWVEDVPVTLLRPKNGHFDVGCIYGRHDDHVRFGFFTEAALTWMRSKNKEVDIIHAHDWQTAPATWGNYPNAATALTLHNLQFGVDLIRRGMESCDIATTVSPTYADEVRSHHAVAPSQDKFVGIRNGIDTDIWNPSADEFLPLVYDSSNAIAGKAAAAAELCRRLGIQHPEGAPIVGVVSRLTAQKGIHLIKHACHRALERGATFVLLGSAPDPAHQHEFNALADEMKRKYPGRSCFMFKYDEPLSHLIYAGCDFLLVPSMFEPCGLTQMIAMRYGTVPVVRRTGGLRDTVFDVENDGERSAMTGVPLNGFVFDGTETPDIDYALNRALDAFYDRPRWQSLNLVERTLNLDWSWFEPAKRYEDLYWASLRHKRGR
;
A
#
# COMPACT_ATOMS: atom_id res chain seq x y z
N MET A 1 -16.95 -46.10 -5.71
CA MET A 1 -16.89 -45.25 -4.50
C MET A 1 -17.84 -45.86 -3.49
N THR A 2 -17.34 -46.25 -2.33
CA THR A 2 -18.15 -46.76 -1.22
C THR A 2 -18.70 -45.55 -0.44
N PRO A 3 -19.98 -45.53 -0.02
CA PRO A 3 -20.49 -44.43 0.81
C PRO A 3 -19.64 -44.23 2.06
N LEU A 4 -19.33 -42.98 2.40
CA LEU A 4 -18.46 -42.59 3.53
C LEU A 4 -19.12 -42.76 4.91
N ALA A 5 -20.36 -43.23 4.98
CA ALA A 5 -21.07 -43.48 6.23
C ALA A 5 -21.20 -44.99 6.46
N HIS A 6 -20.37 -45.53 7.34
CA HIS A 6 -20.35 -46.94 7.74
C HIS A 6 -21.65 -47.43 8.46
N ASP A 7 -22.62 -46.53 8.69
CA ASP A 7 -23.86 -46.78 9.44
C ASP A 7 -25.16 -46.37 8.69
N ALA A 8 -25.09 -46.06 7.38
CA ALA A 8 -26.29 -45.66 6.64
C ALA A 8 -27.21 -46.87 6.40
N LYS A 9 -28.39 -46.88 7.03
CA LYS A 9 -29.45 -47.86 6.71
C LYS A 9 -30.04 -47.52 5.34
N GLU A 10 -29.98 -48.46 4.40
CA GLU A 10 -30.82 -48.43 3.20
C GLU A 10 -32.29 -48.36 3.62
N ARG A 11 -33.06 -47.47 2.99
CA ARG A 11 -34.47 -47.23 3.28
C ARG A 11 -35.25 -47.37 1.99
N ASP A 12 -36.34 -48.11 2.02
CA ASP A 12 -37.23 -48.26 0.87
C ASP A 12 -37.88 -46.93 0.50
N ILE A 13 -37.92 -46.62 -0.79
CA ILE A 13 -38.45 -45.37 -1.33
C ILE A 13 -39.78 -45.67 -2.05
N ASP A 14 -40.84 -44.98 -1.67
CA ASP A 14 -42.16 -45.07 -2.28
C ASP A 14 -42.22 -44.23 -3.55
N HIS A 15 -42.58 -44.82 -4.68
CA HIS A 15 -42.91 -44.08 -5.90
C HIS A 15 -44.37 -43.62 -5.88
N ARG A 16 -44.62 -42.31 -6.02
CA ARG A 16 -45.95 -41.70 -6.08
C ARG A 16 -46.09 -40.80 -7.30
N VAL A 17 -47.18 -40.97 -8.04
CA VAL A 17 -47.53 -40.07 -9.15
C VAL A 17 -48.37 -38.92 -8.60
N ARG A 18 -47.98 -37.67 -8.90
CA ARG A 18 -48.71 -36.44 -8.55
C ARG A 18 -48.99 -35.62 -9.81
N ASP A 19 -49.87 -34.63 -9.71
CA ASP A 19 -50.31 -33.79 -10.84
C ASP A 19 -49.19 -33.05 -11.59
N GLN A 20 -47.99 -32.98 -11.00
CA GLN A 20 -46.78 -32.36 -11.58
C GLN A 20 -45.65 -33.36 -11.92
N GLY A 21 -45.91 -34.67 -11.95
CA GLY A 21 -44.95 -35.70 -12.37
C GLY A 21 -44.83 -36.90 -11.42
N SER A 22 -43.85 -37.76 -11.70
CA SER A 22 -43.46 -38.89 -10.86
C SER A 22 -42.50 -38.45 -9.76
N TRP A 23 -42.84 -38.80 -8.51
CA TRP A 23 -42.05 -38.46 -7.33
C TRP A 23 -41.64 -39.73 -6.58
N TRP A 24 -40.43 -39.73 -6.06
CA TRP A 24 -39.93 -40.75 -5.14
C TRP A 24 -39.85 -40.13 -3.75
N ILE A 25 -40.41 -40.81 -2.75
CA ILE A 25 -40.59 -40.28 -1.40
C ILE A 25 -40.05 -41.29 -0.39
N CYS A 26 -39.25 -40.82 0.56
CA CYS A 26 -38.75 -41.59 1.68
C CYS A 26 -38.98 -40.80 2.96
N GLU A 27 -39.47 -41.46 4.01
CA GLU A 27 -39.57 -40.88 5.35
C GLU A 27 -38.32 -41.22 6.16
N VAL A 28 -37.65 -40.19 6.68
CA VAL A 28 -36.41 -40.33 7.43
C VAL A 28 -36.61 -39.76 8.84
N GLU A 29 -36.28 -40.58 9.85
CA GLU A 29 -36.22 -40.12 11.23
C GLU A 29 -35.00 -39.23 11.44
N ILE A 30 -35.20 -38.03 11.98
CA ILE A 30 -34.14 -37.04 12.22
C ILE A 30 -33.61 -37.22 13.65
N PRO A 31 -32.33 -37.56 13.86
CA PRO A 31 -31.75 -37.70 15.19
C PRO A 31 -31.76 -36.36 15.96
N PRO A 32 -31.94 -36.39 17.30
CA PRO A 32 -31.82 -35.18 18.12
C PRO A 32 -30.46 -34.50 17.92
N GLY A 33 -30.46 -33.21 17.57
CA GLY A 33 -29.25 -32.40 17.36
C GLY A 33 -28.73 -32.33 15.92
N ALA A 34 -29.34 -33.05 14.97
CA ALA A 34 -29.03 -32.91 13.55
C ALA A 34 -29.49 -31.54 13.01
N SER A 35 -28.61 -30.80 12.34
CA SER A 35 -28.91 -29.50 11.72
C SER A 35 -29.13 -29.57 10.20
N THR A 36 -28.66 -30.65 9.56
CA THR A 36 -28.73 -30.88 8.12
C THR A 36 -28.91 -32.37 7.87
N VAL A 37 -29.71 -32.73 6.86
CA VAL A 37 -29.77 -34.08 6.29
C VAL A 37 -29.03 -34.06 4.97
N GLU A 38 -28.02 -34.91 4.82
CA GLU A 38 -27.28 -35.14 3.58
C GLU A 38 -27.65 -36.50 3.01
N PHE A 39 -27.99 -36.58 1.72
CA PHE A 39 -28.46 -37.80 1.08
C PHE A 39 -28.12 -37.87 -0.41
N VAL A 40 -28.17 -39.09 -0.94
CA VAL A 40 -27.99 -39.42 -2.36
C VAL A 40 -29.06 -40.43 -2.75
N PHE A 41 -29.41 -40.50 -4.03
CA PHE A 41 -30.29 -41.56 -4.54
C PHE A 41 -29.44 -42.64 -5.19
N SER A 42 -29.75 -43.91 -4.96
CA SER A 42 -29.08 -45.04 -5.60
C SER A 42 -30.08 -45.99 -6.24
N ASP A 43 -29.65 -46.67 -7.30
CA ASP A 43 -30.39 -47.74 -7.95
C ASP A 43 -30.12 -49.14 -7.35
N ALA A 44 -29.39 -49.19 -6.23
CA ALA A 44 -28.92 -50.41 -5.56
C ALA A 44 -27.99 -51.31 -6.40
N ASN A 45 -27.59 -50.89 -7.61
CA ASN A 45 -26.65 -51.60 -8.50
C ASN A 45 -25.31 -50.86 -8.65
N GLY A 46 -25.04 -49.90 -7.77
CA GLY A 46 -23.78 -49.16 -7.70
C GLY A 46 -23.77 -47.84 -8.45
N PHE A 47 -24.91 -47.39 -9.00
CA PHE A 47 -25.05 -46.04 -9.52
C PHE A 47 -25.73 -45.14 -8.49
N TYR A 48 -25.25 -43.89 -8.41
CA TYR A 48 -25.73 -42.89 -7.48
C TYR A 48 -25.98 -41.59 -8.21
N ASP A 49 -27.12 -40.95 -7.94
CA ASP A 49 -27.29 -39.53 -8.16
C ASP A 49 -26.96 -38.78 -6.87
N ASN A 50 -25.85 -38.05 -6.93
CA ASN A 50 -25.29 -37.30 -5.82
C ASN A 50 -25.09 -35.82 -6.17
N ASN A 51 -25.96 -35.26 -7.02
CA ASN A 51 -25.92 -33.84 -7.35
C ASN A 51 -24.54 -33.38 -7.88
N SER A 52 -23.98 -34.13 -8.83
CA SER A 52 -22.66 -33.86 -9.43
C SER A 52 -21.51 -33.79 -8.41
N GLY A 53 -21.52 -34.70 -7.41
CA GLY A 53 -20.46 -34.80 -6.40
C GLY A 53 -20.58 -33.84 -5.22
N LYS A 54 -21.74 -33.20 -5.03
CA LYS A 54 -22.01 -32.27 -3.92
C LYS A 54 -23.01 -32.79 -2.90
N ASP A 55 -23.58 -33.95 -3.17
CA ASP A 55 -24.70 -34.57 -2.45
C ASP A 55 -25.95 -33.66 -2.37
N TYR A 56 -27.11 -34.24 -2.06
CA TYR A 56 -28.29 -33.45 -1.76
C TYR A 56 -28.27 -33.11 -0.27
N HIS A 57 -28.54 -31.85 0.06
CA HIS A 57 -28.63 -31.39 1.44
C HIS A 57 -29.97 -30.70 1.69
N CYS A 58 -30.62 -31.07 2.80
CA CYS A 58 -31.83 -30.44 3.27
C CYS A 58 -31.59 -29.92 4.69
N PRO A 59 -31.77 -28.61 4.96
CA PRO A 59 -31.68 -28.10 6.33
C PRO A 59 -32.80 -28.73 7.18
N VAL A 60 -32.44 -29.21 8.37
CA VAL A 60 -33.43 -29.64 9.35
C VAL A 60 -34.04 -28.38 9.97
N ASP A 61 -35.36 -28.30 9.97
CA ASP A 61 -36.04 -27.11 10.48
C ASP A 61 -35.79 -26.95 12.00
N VAL A 62 -35.01 -25.92 12.32
CA VAL A 62 -34.46 -25.63 13.65
C VAL A 62 -35.49 -24.99 14.58
N GLU A 63 -36.73 -24.81 14.11
CA GLU A 63 -37.81 -24.14 14.84
C GLU A 63 -38.27 -24.91 16.10
N ASN A 64 -38.09 -26.23 16.14
CA ASN A 64 -38.49 -27.08 17.29
C ASN A 64 -37.43 -27.21 18.39
N LEU A 65 -36.25 -26.57 18.27
CA LEU A 65 -35.25 -26.56 19.34
C LEU A 65 -35.53 -25.44 20.35
N PRO A 66 -35.35 -25.68 21.67
CA PRO A 66 -35.45 -24.63 22.68
C PRO A 66 -34.56 -23.43 22.32
N ARG A 67 -35.06 -22.20 22.53
CA ARG A 67 -34.38 -20.95 22.16
C ARG A 67 -32.91 -20.88 22.57
N GLU A 68 -32.57 -21.43 23.73
CA GLU A 68 -31.20 -21.49 24.25
C GLU A 68 -30.29 -22.36 23.39
N HIS A 69 -30.77 -23.51 22.90
CA HIS A 69 -30.01 -24.37 21.99
C HIS A 69 -29.80 -23.72 20.62
N ARG A 70 -30.78 -22.96 20.12
CA ARG A 70 -30.67 -22.19 18.86
C ARG A 70 -29.60 -21.09 18.97
N ILE A 71 -29.58 -20.37 20.08
CA ILE A 71 -28.59 -19.32 20.35
C ILE A 71 -27.20 -19.96 20.49
N SER A 72 -27.07 -21.04 21.26
CA SER A 72 -25.80 -21.74 21.47
C SER A 72 -25.24 -22.34 20.17
N ALA A 73 -26.06 -22.97 19.34
CA ALA A 73 -25.64 -23.52 18.05
C ALA A 73 -25.17 -22.42 17.09
N ARG A 74 -25.90 -21.29 17.03
CA ARG A 74 -25.50 -20.13 16.22
C ARG A 74 -24.19 -19.51 16.71
N ILE A 75 -24.02 -19.36 18.02
CA ILE A 75 -22.76 -18.85 18.62
C ILE A 75 -21.61 -19.79 18.29
N LYS A 76 -21.81 -21.11 18.40
CA LYS A 76 -20.78 -22.12 18.10
C LYS A 76 -20.36 -22.06 16.63
N ALA A 77 -21.31 -22.09 15.71
CA ALA A 77 -21.04 -22.00 14.27
C ALA A 77 -20.33 -20.69 13.88
N GLU A 78 -20.73 -19.56 14.47
CA GLU A 78 -20.07 -18.27 14.27
C GLU A 78 -18.62 -18.27 14.80
N THR A 79 -18.42 -18.88 15.98
CA THR A 79 -17.09 -19.00 16.60
C THR A 79 -16.17 -19.89 15.77
N GLU A 80 -16.67 -21.00 15.23
CA GLU A 80 -15.93 -21.90 14.34
C GLU A 80 -15.55 -21.20 13.03
N ARG A 81 -16.52 -20.55 12.34
CA ARG A 81 -16.23 -19.76 11.13
C ARG A 81 -15.18 -18.68 11.38
N ARG A 82 -15.28 -17.98 12.52
CA ARG A 82 -14.30 -16.96 12.91
C ARG A 82 -12.92 -17.57 13.13
N ARG A 83 -12.83 -18.72 13.80
CA ARG A 83 -11.56 -19.43 14.01
C ARG A 83 -10.93 -19.85 12.68
N ASP A 84 -11.72 -20.39 11.77
CA ASP A 84 -11.25 -20.79 10.43
C ASP A 84 -10.75 -19.60 9.62
N ALA A 85 -11.45 -18.46 9.69
CA ALA A 85 -11.02 -17.23 9.04
C ALA A 85 -9.69 -16.73 9.62
N ILE A 86 -9.56 -16.69 10.95
CA ILE A 86 -8.30 -16.32 11.63
C ILE A 86 -7.15 -17.20 11.17
N GLU A 87 -7.35 -18.52 11.13
CA GLU A 87 -6.32 -19.47 10.73
C GLU A 87 -5.91 -19.28 9.26
N LYS A 88 -6.87 -19.08 8.36
CA LYS A 88 -6.61 -18.79 6.94
C LYS A 88 -5.82 -17.50 6.76
N CYS A 89 -6.25 -16.41 7.41
CA CYS A 89 -5.56 -15.12 7.36
C CYS A 89 -4.15 -15.22 7.93
N ALA A 90 -3.97 -15.87 9.09
CA ALA A 90 -2.66 -16.07 9.69
C ALA A 90 -1.72 -16.87 8.79
N LYS A 91 -2.24 -17.89 8.09
CA LYS A 91 -1.47 -18.69 7.13
C LYS A 91 -1.04 -17.86 5.90
N ARG A 92 -1.92 -17.01 5.35
CA ARG A 92 -1.59 -16.12 4.23
C ARG A 92 -0.59 -15.05 4.66
N ALA A 93 -0.82 -14.38 5.80
CA ALA A 93 0.10 -13.42 6.40
C ALA A 93 1.49 -14.03 6.63
N GLY A 94 1.56 -15.26 7.17
CA GLY A 94 2.83 -15.95 7.41
C GLY A 94 3.61 -16.24 6.11
N LYS A 95 2.92 -16.62 5.03
CA LYS A 95 3.55 -16.80 3.72
C LYS A 95 4.06 -15.48 3.15
N ARG A 96 3.27 -14.40 3.24
CA ARG A 96 3.69 -13.06 2.78
C ARG A 96 4.89 -12.55 3.57
N ALA A 97 4.86 -12.66 4.91
CA ALA A 97 5.96 -12.28 5.77
C ALA A 97 7.26 -13.05 5.44
N ALA A 98 7.17 -14.34 5.11
CA ALA A 98 8.33 -15.12 4.66
C ALA A 98 8.89 -14.61 3.32
N ARG A 99 8.03 -14.33 2.35
CA ARG A 99 8.42 -13.71 1.07
C ARG A 99 9.04 -12.33 1.28
N HIS A 100 8.46 -11.51 2.15
CA HIS A 100 8.96 -10.19 2.49
C HIS A 100 10.34 -10.27 3.18
N ALA A 101 10.57 -11.27 4.03
CA ALA A 101 11.88 -11.52 4.64
C ALA A 101 12.94 -11.91 3.59
N GLU A 102 12.59 -12.69 2.57
CA GLU A 102 13.48 -13.04 1.46
C GLU A 102 13.81 -11.83 0.57
N MET A 103 12.79 -11.02 0.22
CA MET A 103 13.00 -9.76 -0.51
C MET A 103 13.89 -8.80 0.28
N ARG A 104 13.68 -8.70 1.60
CA ARG A 104 14.53 -7.93 2.51
C ARG A 104 15.97 -8.42 2.52
N ALA A 105 16.20 -9.73 2.57
CA ALA A 105 17.55 -10.28 2.51
C ALA A 105 18.26 -9.87 1.21
N THR A 106 17.54 -9.92 0.08
CA THR A 106 18.06 -9.47 -1.22
C THR A 106 18.34 -7.97 -1.24
N ALA A 107 17.43 -7.15 -0.71
CA ALA A 107 17.60 -5.70 -0.62
C ALA A 107 18.78 -5.31 0.30
N LEU A 108 18.98 -6.03 1.41
CA LEU A 108 20.12 -5.83 2.32
C LEU A 108 21.46 -6.16 1.63
N VAL A 109 21.51 -7.21 0.81
CA VAL A 109 22.71 -7.53 0.02
C VAL A 109 23.04 -6.38 -0.93
N ARG A 110 22.06 -5.89 -1.71
CA ARG A 110 22.26 -4.74 -2.60
C ARG A 110 22.67 -3.48 -1.84
N ALA A 111 22.06 -3.22 -0.69
CA ALA A 111 22.41 -2.09 0.17
C ALA A 111 23.86 -2.21 0.69
N SER A 112 24.31 -3.42 1.01
CA SER A 112 25.69 -3.66 1.44
C SER A 112 26.73 -3.38 0.35
N GLU A 113 26.41 -3.67 -0.92
CA GLU A 113 27.30 -3.41 -2.06
C GLU A 113 27.52 -1.90 -2.29
N GLY A 114 26.52 -1.07 -1.98
CA GLY A 114 26.59 0.40 -2.10
C GLY A 114 26.95 1.14 -0.80
N ALA A 115 27.00 0.45 0.34
CA ALA A 115 27.10 1.06 1.68
C ALA A 115 28.34 1.96 1.85
N ALA A 116 29.46 1.62 1.21
CA ALA A 116 30.69 2.39 1.29
C ALA A 116 30.57 3.84 0.75
N LEU A 117 29.58 4.10 -0.12
CA LEU A 117 29.28 5.43 -0.66
C LEU A 117 28.37 6.25 0.26
N MET A 118 27.75 5.61 1.26
CA MET A 118 26.82 6.27 2.18
C MET A 118 27.56 7.13 3.20
N ARG A 119 26.91 8.21 3.66
CA ARG A 119 27.40 9.05 4.76
C ARG A 119 27.63 8.26 6.03
N VAL A 120 26.67 7.38 6.35
CA VAL A 120 26.68 6.51 7.52
C VAL A 120 26.45 5.08 7.04
N HIS A 121 27.30 4.16 7.47
CA HIS A 121 27.08 2.73 7.32
C HIS A 121 27.79 1.98 8.44
N THR A 122 27.60 0.66 8.47
CA THR A 122 28.25 -0.20 9.46
C THR A 122 29.01 -1.34 8.80
N VAL A 123 30.02 -1.86 9.50
CA VAL A 123 30.82 -3.01 9.09
C VAL A 123 30.85 -4.03 10.25
N PRO A 124 30.28 -5.24 10.10
CA PRO A 124 29.46 -5.67 8.95
C PRO A 124 28.19 -4.80 8.79
N TYR A 125 27.63 -4.77 7.58
CA TYR A 125 26.40 -4.00 7.30
C TYR A 125 25.23 -4.46 8.16
N GLN A 126 25.17 -5.76 8.43
CA GLN A 126 24.26 -6.36 9.41
C GLN A 126 25.07 -6.94 10.56
N GLY A 127 24.88 -6.41 11.76
CA GLY A 127 25.56 -6.85 12.97
C GLY A 127 25.09 -8.24 13.39
N LYS A 128 25.93 -8.93 14.18
CA LYS A 128 25.56 -10.18 14.87
C LYS A 128 25.54 -9.93 16.37
N ALA A 129 24.46 -10.33 17.03
CA ALA A 129 24.34 -10.25 18.48
C ALA A 129 25.49 -11.02 19.17
N GLY A 130 26.08 -10.40 20.19
CA GLY A 130 27.29 -10.90 20.86
C GLY A 130 28.59 -10.71 20.07
N GLY A 131 28.55 -10.09 18.89
CA GLY A 131 29.72 -9.75 18.10
C GLY A 131 30.14 -8.28 18.23
N GLU A 132 30.99 -7.83 17.31
CA GLU A 132 31.40 -6.43 17.18
C GLU A 132 30.82 -5.81 15.90
N MET A 133 30.62 -4.50 15.92
CA MET A 133 30.12 -3.74 14.79
C MET A 133 30.83 -2.39 14.74
N THR A 134 31.38 -2.03 13.58
CA THR A 134 32.02 -0.73 13.35
C THR A 134 31.05 0.22 12.69
N ILE A 135 30.83 1.38 13.30
CA ILE A 135 30.08 2.50 12.73
C ILE A 135 31.05 3.34 11.91
N VAL A 136 30.71 3.61 10.65
CA VAL A 136 31.50 4.42 9.73
C VAL A 136 30.72 5.68 9.37
N TYR A 137 31.35 6.86 9.51
CA TYR A 137 30.74 8.16 9.30
C TYR A 137 31.60 9.08 8.42
N ARG A 138 30.98 9.77 7.46
CA ARG A 138 31.59 10.84 6.66
C ARG A 138 31.02 12.19 7.09
N ALA A 139 31.83 13.01 7.75
CA ALA A 139 31.42 14.33 8.22
C ALA A 139 31.23 15.36 7.09
N GLU A 140 31.99 15.22 6.00
CA GLU A 140 32.05 16.19 4.91
C GLU A 140 30.66 16.47 4.31
N GLY A 141 30.34 17.76 4.13
CA GLY A 141 29.04 18.22 3.62
C GLY A 141 27.84 17.89 4.51
N GLY A 142 28.06 17.45 5.75
CA GLY A 142 27.01 17.14 6.73
C GLY A 142 26.90 18.17 7.87
N PRO A 143 25.97 17.97 8.82
CA PRO A 143 25.74 18.89 9.94
C PRO A 143 26.97 19.11 10.83
N LEU A 144 27.92 18.16 10.82
CA LEU A 144 29.14 18.18 11.64
C LEU A 144 30.41 18.34 10.80
N GLY A 145 30.33 18.78 9.55
CA GLY A 145 31.46 18.80 8.61
C GLY A 145 32.63 19.71 9.01
N ASP A 146 32.38 20.70 9.86
CA ASP A 146 33.36 21.63 10.42
C ASP A 146 33.71 21.35 11.90
N ALA A 147 33.19 20.25 12.47
CA ALA A 147 33.48 19.88 13.85
C ALA A 147 34.93 19.39 14.01
N GLN A 148 35.63 19.85 15.06
CA GLN A 148 37.01 19.43 15.34
C GLN A 148 37.09 17.97 15.80
N ASN A 149 36.14 17.58 16.65
CA ASN A 149 35.96 16.22 17.12
C ASN A 149 34.51 15.83 16.87
N ILE A 150 34.29 14.55 16.54
CA ILE A 150 32.96 13.98 16.38
C ILE A 150 32.86 12.82 17.34
N PHE A 151 31.78 12.79 18.07
CA PHE A 151 31.43 11.74 19.02
C PHE A 151 30.23 10.98 18.48
N CYS A 152 30.13 9.70 18.85
CA CYS A 152 28.96 8.88 18.62
C CYS A 152 28.42 8.41 19.97
N GLU A 153 27.11 8.55 20.15
CA GLU A 153 26.38 7.93 21.26
C GLU A 153 25.29 7.03 20.70
N GLY A 154 24.99 5.95 21.40
CA GLY A 154 24.02 4.99 20.94
C GLY A 154 23.51 4.05 22.01
N SER A 155 22.47 3.30 21.63
CA SER A 155 21.81 2.29 22.42
C SER A 155 21.36 1.16 21.48
N TRP A 156 20.50 0.29 21.98
CA TRP A 156 20.01 -0.87 21.27
C TRP A 156 18.49 -0.94 21.40
N ASN A 157 17.87 -1.72 20.51
CA ASN A 157 16.46 -2.08 20.60
C ASN A 157 15.53 -0.85 20.67
N ARG A 158 15.77 0.12 19.78
CA ARG A 158 15.01 1.37 19.64
C ARG A 158 15.15 2.28 20.86
N TRP A 159 16.37 2.36 21.40
CA TRP A 159 16.71 3.03 22.67
C TRP A 159 16.00 2.46 23.92
N ASN A 160 15.47 1.24 23.86
CA ASN A 160 14.80 0.58 24.98
C ASN A 160 15.66 -0.47 25.69
N HIS A 161 16.93 -0.58 25.34
CA HIS A 161 17.86 -1.52 25.95
C HIS A 161 18.53 -0.94 27.21
N GLY A 162 18.79 -1.80 28.21
CA GLY A 162 19.40 -1.38 29.49
C GLY A 162 20.87 -0.96 29.39
N ALA A 163 21.56 -1.39 28.33
CA ALA A 163 22.91 -0.94 27.99
C ALA A 163 22.89 0.12 26.87
N SER A 164 23.84 1.04 26.93
CA SER A 164 24.14 2.05 25.91
C SER A 164 25.66 2.18 25.74
N PHE A 165 26.09 2.95 24.75
CA PHE A 165 27.48 3.29 24.54
C PHE A 165 27.63 4.78 24.21
N GLY A 166 28.82 5.31 24.49
CA GLY A 166 29.15 6.71 24.25
C GLY A 166 28.41 7.72 25.14
N PRO A 167 28.61 9.03 24.88
CA PRO A 167 29.41 9.61 23.80
C PRO A 167 30.86 9.12 23.74
N SER A 168 31.30 8.65 22.57
CA SER A 168 32.66 8.14 22.34
C SER A 168 33.25 8.80 21.10
N VAL A 169 34.50 9.23 21.18
CA VAL A 169 35.18 9.92 20.08
C VAL A 169 35.35 8.96 18.89
N MET A 170 34.96 9.43 17.71
CA MET A 170 35.16 8.72 16.45
C MET A 170 36.63 8.85 16.02
N GLN A 171 37.25 7.72 15.66
CA GLN A 171 38.65 7.65 15.22
C GLN A 171 38.74 7.83 13.70
N ARG A 172 39.89 8.20 13.14
CA ARG A 172 40.06 8.19 11.67
C ARG A 172 40.04 6.75 11.15
N GLY A 173 39.18 6.48 10.18
CA GLY A 173 39.08 5.16 9.53
C GLY A 173 40.14 4.91 8.47
N ASP A 174 40.16 3.70 7.94
CA ASP A 174 41.10 3.28 6.89
C ASP A 174 40.77 3.92 5.53
N THR A 175 39.50 4.26 5.31
CA THR A 175 39.06 4.96 4.09
C THR A 175 39.25 6.47 4.25
N PRO A 176 39.90 7.16 3.30
CA PRO A 176 40.07 8.61 3.37
C PRO A 176 38.73 9.35 3.57
N GLY A 177 38.70 10.27 4.53
CA GLY A 177 37.51 11.07 4.85
C GLY A 177 36.46 10.37 5.73
N THR A 178 36.74 9.16 6.20
CA THR A 178 35.85 8.42 7.11
C THR A 178 36.32 8.47 8.56
N LEU A 179 35.35 8.44 9.47
CA LEU A 179 35.54 8.28 10.90
C LEU A 179 34.87 6.98 11.35
N GLU A 180 35.47 6.28 12.30
CA GLU A 180 35.04 4.95 12.74
C GLU A 180 34.94 4.81 14.26
N LEU A 181 33.97 4.01 14.71
CA LEU A 181 33.84 3.56 16.10
C LEU A 181 33.36 2.11 16.14
N THR A 182 34.15 1.21 16.73
CA THR A 182 33.76 -0.18 16.95
C THR A 182 33.10 -0.35 18.31
N VAL A 183 31.94 -1.01 18.34
CA VAL A 183 31.17 -1.29 19.54
C VAL A 183 30.83 -2.77 19.68
N ASN A 184 30.71 -3.24 20.91
CA ASN A 184 30.24 -4.58 21.22
C ASN A 184 28.71 -4.64 21.18
N VAL A 185 28.17 -5.60 20.45
CA VAL A 185 26.74 -5.81 20.27
C VAL A 185 26.22 -6.74 21.37
N PRO A 186 25.24 -6.33 22.20
CA PRO A 186 24.61 -7.21 23.19
C PRO A 186 23.99 -8.47 22.58
N ALA A 187 23.91 -9.55 23.37
CA ALA A 187 23.40 -10.84 22.91
C ALA A 187 21.87 -10.83 22.66
N ASP A 188 21.16 -9.83 23.16
CA ASP A 188 19.72 -9.58 23.03
C ASP A 188 19.41 -8.35 22.15
N ALA A 189 20.40 -7.83 21.43
CA ALA A 189 20.21 -6.74 20.49
C ALA A 189 19.63 -7.23 19.15
N HIS A 190 18.62 -6.51 18.66
CA HIS A 190 17.97 -6.69 17.35
C HIS A 190 18.21 -5.49 16.41
N VAL A 191 18.54 -4.33 16.97
CA VAL A 191 18.87 -3.11 16.25
C VAL A 191 19.83 -2.28 17.09
N MET A 192 20.79 -1.64 16.44
CA MET A 192 21.64 -0.60 17.03
C MET A 192 21.08 0.77 16.66
N ASP A 193 20.95 1.66 17.65
CA ASP A 193 20.48 3.03 17.48
C ASP A 193 21.60 3.98 17.84
N PHE A 194 21.89 4.97 17.01
CA PHE A 194 22.99 5.89 17.28
C PHE A 194 22.83 7.23 16.58
N LYS A 195 23.54 8.23 17.09
CA LYS A 195 23.64 9.58 16.51
C LYS A 195 24.99 10.19 16.81
N PHE A 196 25.33 11.22 16.06
CA PHE A 196 26.62 11.89 16.17
C PHE A 196 26.49 13.27 16.80
N LEU A 197 27.52 13.69 17.53
CA LEU A 197 27.60 14.97 18.23
C LEU A 197 28.97 15.62 18.00
N ASN A 198 29.07 16.94 18.14
CA ASN A 198 30.36 17.65 18.09
C ASN A 198 31.09 17.74 19.44
N GLU A 199 30.49 17.26 20.53
CA GLU A 199 31.05 17.30 21.88
C GLU A 199 30.66 16.05 22.69
N ASP A 200 31.44 15.73 23.72
CA ASP A 200 31.27 14.56 24.60
C ASP A 200 30.24 14.79 25.72
N VAL A 201 29.99 16.05 26.08
CA VAL A 201 28.98 16.43 27.06
C VAL A 201 28.00 17.40 26.40
N ALA A 202 26.74 17.00 26.32
CA ALA A 202 25.71 17.80 25.69
C ALA A 202 25.52 19.17 26.41
N SER A 203 25.52 20.23 25.62
CA SER A 203 25.26 21.61 25.99
C SER A 203 24.18 22.22 25.08
N PRO A 204 23.65 23.41 25.40
CA PRO A 204 22.76 24.12 24.48
C PRO A 204 23.37 24.43 23.10
N GLN A 205 24.70 24.35 22.96
CA GLN A 205 25.44 24.58 21.72
C GLN A 205 25.76 23.28 20.97
N THR A 206 25.39 22.10 21.50
CA THR A 206 25.62 20.82 20.82
C THR A 206 24.93 20.83 19.47
N ARG A 207 25.70 20.46 18.45
CA ARG A 207 25.17 20.13 17.13
C ARG A 207 25.11 18.62 17.00
N TYR A 208 24.03 18.15 16.38
CA TYR A 208 23.78 16.74 16.18
C TYR A 208 23.72 16.43 14.70
N ASP A 209 24.22 15.27 14.32
CA ASP A 209 23.72 14.55 13.15
C ASP A 209 22.90 13.36 13.68
N SER A 210 21.59 13.56 13.75
CA SER A 210 20.59 12.60 14.22
C SER A 210 19.65 12.17 13.10
N ASN A 211 20.08 12.24 11.83
CA ASN A 211 19.21 11.89 10.70
C ASN A 211 17.85 12.61 10.75
N ASN A 212 17.88 13.93 10.95
CA ASN A 212 16.68 14.77 11.14
C ASN A 212 15.76 14.33 12.30
N GLY A 213 16.35 13.84 13.40
CA GLY A 213 15.63 13.43 14.61
C GLY A 213 15.12 11.99 14.60
N ALA A 214 15.30 11.24 13.51
CA ALA A 214 15.00 9.81 13.48
C ALA A 214 16.05 8.98 14.25
N ASP A 215 17.27 9.48 14.32
CA ASP A 215 18.51 8.76 14.61
C ASP A 215 18.92 7.81 13.46
N TYR A 216 20.13 7.26 13.55
CA TYR A 216 20.59 6.21 12.65
C TYR A 216 20.32 4.84 13.27
N HIS A 217 19.96 3.89 12.42
CA HIS A 217 19.62 2.53 12.84
C HIS A 217 20.39 1.53 11.99
N ALA A 218 20.96 0.51 12.64
CA ALA A 218 21.62 -0.59 11.95
C ALA A 218 21.06 -1.94 12.40
N PRO A 219 20.73 -2.85 11.47
CA PRO A 219 20.10 -4.12 11.81
C PRO A 219 21.08 -5.07 12.51
N VAL A 220 20.59 -5.80 13.52
CA VAL A 220 21.33 -6.85 14.22
C VAL A 220 20.59 -8.19 14.09
N THR A 221 21.34 -9.25 13.83
CA THR A 221 20.83 -10.63 13.72
C THR A 221 21.24 -11.49 14.90
N GLY A 222 20.43 -12.52 15.19
CA GLY A 222 20.74 -13.49 16.24
C GLY A 222 20.49 -13.00 17.66
N GLY A 223 19.85 -11.84 17.84
CA GLY A 223 19.42 -11.34 19.14
C GLY A 223 18.50 -12.33 19.86
N SER A 224 18.82 -12.64 21.12
CA SER A 224 17.98 -13.42 22.01
C SER A 224 16.81 -12.58 22.55
N GLY A 225 15.67 -13.24 22.81
CA GLY A 225 14.47 -12.55 23.30
C GLY A 225 13.56 -12.04 22.18
N ALA A 226 12.59 -11.22 22.58
CA ALA A 226 11.62 -10.64 21.64
C ALA A 226 12.12 -9.28 21.15
N ALA A 227 12.16 -9.11 19.83
CA ALA A 227 12.42 -7.81 19.22
C ALA A 227 11.39 -6.77 19.69
N PRO A 228 11.76 -5.48 19.79
CA PRO A 228 10.82 -4.40 20.11
C PRO A 228 9.61 -4.39 19.18
N LYS A 229 8.41 -4.21 19.75
CA LYS A 229 7.16 -4.16 19.01
C LYS A 229 6.36 -2.92 19.36
N LEU A 230 5.69 -2.36 18.35
CA LEU A 230 4.72 -1.29 18.50
C LEU A 230 3.30 -1.84 18.38
N ASN A 231 2.37 -1.24 19.10
CA ASN A 231 0.94 -1.34 18.85
C ASN A 231 0.48 -0.10 18.07
N VAL A 232 0.32 -0.25 16.75
CA VAL A 232 -0.04 0.82 15.82
C VAL A 232 -1.51 0.71 15.45
N VAL A 233 -2.25 1.82 15.57
CA VAL A 233 -3.63 1.93 15.10
C VAL A 233 -3.72 2.98 14.02
N HIS A 234 -4.04 2.55 12.80
CA HIS A 234 -4.39 3.45 11.72
C HIS A 234 -5.87 3.83 11.84
N ILE A 235 -6.19 5.12 11.77
CA ILE A 235 -7.55 5.62 11.63
C ILE A 235 -7.66 6.25 10.26
N ALA A 236 -8.51 5.68 9.41
CA ALA A 236 -8.67 6.12 8.03
C ALA A 236 -10.15 6.07 7.63
N VAL A 237 -10.49 6.75 6.53
CA VAL A 237 -11.84 6.69 5.94
C VAL A 237 -11.89 5.86 4.66
N GLU A 238 -10.72 5.43 4.16
CA GLU A 238 -10.55 4.52 3.03
C GLU A 238 -9.59 3.39 3.41
N MET A 239 -9.86 2.19 2.89
CA MET A 239 -8.99 1.01 2.96
C MET A 239 -9.25 0.15 1.73
N ALA A 240 -8.22 -0.15 0.94
CA ALA A 240 -8.35 -1.04 -0.21
C ALA A 240 -8.45 -2.51 0.23
N PRO A 241 -9.26 -3.35 -0.44
CA PRO A 241 -10.19 -3.02 -1.52
C PRO A 241 -11.59 -2.62 -1.03
N ILE A 242 -11.84 -2.61 0.28
CA ILE A 242 -13.19 -2.57 0.85
C ILE A 242 -13.91 -1.22 0.70
N CYS A 243 -13.21 -0.10 0.81
CA CYS A 243 -13.77 1.24 0.65
C CYS A 243 -12.69 2.21 0.15
N LYS A 244 -12.72 2.55 -1.15
CA LYS A 244 -11.66 3.30 -1.81
C LYS A 244 -12.23 4.23 -2.88
N VAL A 245 -11.70 5.45 -2.95
CA VAL A 245 -11.98 6.44 -4.01
C VAL A 245 -10.68 6.92 -4.67
N GLY A 246 -9.61 7.05 -3.90
CA GLY A 246 -8.30 7.50 -4.37
C GLY A 246 -7.17 6.54 -4.02
N GLY A 247 -5.94 7.05 -4.05
CA GLY A 247 -4.74 6.27 -3.68
C GLY A 247 -4.57 6.09 -2.17
N MET A 248 -5.32 6.83 -1.33
CA MET A 248 -5.21 6.71 0.13
C MET A 248 -5.54 5.30 0.62
N GLY A 249 -6.60 4.68 0.09
CA GLY A 249 -6.97 3.32 0.47
C GLY A 249 -5.87 2.29 0.19
N ASP A 250 -5.12 2.44 -0.91
CA ASP A 250 -3.98 1.56 -1.22
C ASP A 250 -2.85 1.75 -0.20
N VAL A 251 -2.56 3.01 0.15
CA VAL A 251 -1.49 3.34 1.09
C VAL A 251 -1.82 2.81 2.48
N VAL A 252 -3.05 3.01 2.97
CA VAL A 252 -3.48 2.55 4.29
C VAL A 252 -3.32 1.04 4.40
N THR A 253 -3.84 0.28 3.44
CA THR A 253 -3.75 -1.18 3.45
C THR A 253 -2.29 -1.65 3.35
N ALA A 254 -1.53 -1.12 2.40
CA ALA A 254 -0.18 -1.61 2.13
C ALA A 254 0.83 -1.20 3.22
N LEU A 255 0.73 0.01 3.77
CA LEU A 255 1.55 0.44 4.90
C LEU A 255 1.23 -0.38 6.16
N ALA A 256 -0.06 -0.54 6.49
CA ALA A 256 -0.45 -1.33 7.66
C ALA A 256 0.04 -2.79 7.55
N ARG A 257 -0.03 -3.38 6.36
CA ARG A 257 0.49 -4.71 6.08
C ARG A 257 2.02 -4.76 6.21
N ALA A 258 2.76 -3.82 5.61
CA ALA A 258 4.22 -3.78 5.71
C ALA A 258 4.69 -3.61 7.16
N THR A 259 4.02 -2.75 7.94
CA THR A 259 4.29 -2.58 9.38
C THR A 259 3.98 -3.86 10.18
N GLN A 260 2.94 -4.62 9.81
CA GLN A 260 2.65 -5.92 10.42
C GLN A 260 3.71 -6.99 10.05
N GLU A 261 4.15 -7.03 8.79
CA GLU A 261 5.21 -7.92 8.30
C GLU A 261 6.57 -7.62 8.95
N ASP A 262 6.75 -6.40 9.46
CA ASP A 262 7.91 -6.00 10.27
C ASP A 262 7.84 -6.49 11.73
N GLY A 263 6.74 -7.14 12.12
CA GLY A 263 6.58 -7.78 13.42
C GLY A 263 5.85 -6.95 14.46
N HIS A 264 5.28 -5.80 14.06
CA HIS A 264 4.46 -4.95 14.92
C HIS A 264 2.99 -5.40 14.94
N ASN A 265 2.27 -5.01 15.98
CA ASN A 265 0.83 -5.22 16.06
C ASN A 265 0.12 -4.05 15.38
N VAL A 266 -0.67 -4.33 14.35
CA VAL A 266 -1.35 -3.30 13.55
C VAL A 266 -2.85 -3.56 13.50
N GLU A 267 -3.66 -2.51 13.64
CA GLU A 267 -5.10 -2.53 13.35
C GLU A 267 -5.49 -1.29 12.56
N VAL A 268 -6.39 -1.43 11.58
CA VAL A 268 -6.99 -0.29 10.87
C VAL A 268 -8.43 -0.11 11.35
N ILE A 269 -8.82 1.10 11.71
CA ILE A 269 -10.21 1.46 12.03
C ILE A 269 -10.76 2.31 10.89
N VAL A 270 -11.86 1.86 10.27
CA VAL A 270 -12.56 2.59 9.20
C VAL A 270 -14.07 2.64 9.43
N PRO A 271 -14.81 3.58 8.80
CA PRO A 271 -16.27 3.57 8.86
C PRO A 271 -16.85 2.32 8.21
N HIS A 272 -17.95 1.83 8.77
CA HIS A 272 -18.78 0.81 8.13
C HIS A 272 -19.73 1.51 7.16
N TYR A 273 -19.39 1.53 5.88
CA TYR A 273 -20.24 2.08 4.83
C TYR A 273 -21.23 1.02 4.34
N ASP A 274 -22.44 1.42 3.97
CA ASP A 274 -23.41 0.53 3.31
C ASP A 274 -22.97 0.07 1.91
N CYS A 275 -22.10 0.84 1.24
CA CYS A 275 -21.60 0.57 -0.10
C CYS A 275 -20.21 -0.09 -0.15
N MET A 276 -19.67 -0.58 0.97
CA MET A 276 -18.36 -1.25 1.00
C MET A 276 -18.40 -2.66 0.41
N LEU A 277 -17.25 -3.16 -0.04
CA LEU A 277 -17.12 -4.55 -0.51
C LEU A 277 -16.99 -5.52 0.68
N PHE A 278 -18.14 -5.95 1.22
CA PHE A 278 -18.19 -6.83 2.40
C PHE A 278 -17.50 -8.18 2.21
N ASP A 279 -17.57 -8.75 1.00
CA ASP A 279 -17.00 -10.07 0.70
C ASP A 279 -15.47 -10.09 0.76
N ALA A 280 -14.83 -8.91 0.73
CA ALA A 280 -13.39 -8.76 0.91
C ALA A 280 -12.98 -8.61 2.39
N VAL A 281 -13.92 -8.73 3.34
CA VAL A 281 -13.62 -8.74 4.79
C VAL A 281 -13.71 -10.18 5.30
N ASP A 282 -12.56 -10.84 5.41
CA ASP A 282 -12.48 -12.18 5.96
C ASP A 282 -12.89 -12.19 7.44
N GLY A 283 -13.67 -13.20 7.83
CA GLY A 283 -14.11 -13.36 9.22
C GLY A 283 -14.94 -12.19 9.74
N TYR A 284 -15.66 -11.48 8.87
CA TYR A 284 -16.55 -10.37 9.24
C TYR A 284 -17.58 -10.79 10.30
N HIS A 285 -17.53 -10.17 11.49
CA HIS A 285 -18.43 -10.47 12.60
C HIS A 285 -18.68 -9.24 13.47
N ARG A 286 -19.80 -9.23 14.20
CA ARG A 286 -20.09 -8.19 15.19
C ARG A 286 -19.24 -8.42 16.45
N ALA A 287 -18.41 -7.45 16.79
CA ALA A 287 -17.50 -7.50 17.94
C ALA A 287 -18.07 -6.83 19.20
N GLY A 288 -19.07 -5.95 19.06
CA GLY A 288 -19.72 -5.29 20.18
C GLY A 288 -20.41 -4.00 19.78
N SER A 289 -20.56 -3.10 20.75
CA SER A 289 -21.04 -1.74 20.55
C SER A 289 -20.50 -0.81 21.62
N CYS A 290 -20.44 0.49 21.33
CA CYS A 290 -20.24 1.56 22.30
C CYS A 290 -21.28 2.66 22.10
N VAL A 291 -21.30 3.66 22.98
CA VAL A 291 -22.15 4.86 22.85
C VAL A 291 -21.24 6.07 22.75
N HIS A 292 -21.47 6.93 21.76
CA HIS A 292 -20.75 8.18 21.56
C HIS A 292 -21.76 9.29 21.28
N HIS A 293 -21.77 10.36 22.11
CA HIS A 293 -22.78 11.44 22.08
C HIS A 293 -24.22 10.93 21.91
N ASP A 294 -24.64 10.03 22.82
CA ASP A 294 -25.98 9.39 22.83
C ASP A 294 -26.33 8.55 21.58
N VAL A 295 -25.40 8.38 20.65
CA VAL A 295 -25.58 7.51 19.48
C VAL A 295 -24.92 6.17 19.75
N GLN A 296 -25.71 5.09 19.61
CA GLN A 296 -25.16 3.73 19.61
C GLN A 296 -24.30 3.52 18.35
N VAL A 297 -23.10 2.98 18.55
CA VAL A 297 -22.18 2.59 17.49
C VAL A 297 -21.99 1.09 17.55
N ASP A 298 -22.47 0.39 16.54
CA ASP A 298 -22.19 -1.05 16.39
C ASP A 298 -20.77 -1.23 15.84
N VAL A 299 -20.05 -2.21 16.37
CA VAL A 299 -18.66 -2.48 16.02
C VAL A 299 -18.54 -3.85 15.41
N PHE A 300 -17.91 -3.91 14.24
CA PHE A 300 -17.60 -5.15 13.54
C PHE A 300 -16.09 -5.30 13.39
N LYS A 301 -15.61 -6.53 13.24
CA LYS A 301 -14.20 -6.85 13.02
C LYS A 301 -14.05 -7.90 11.94
N GLY A 302 -12.88 -7.92 11.34
CA GLY A 302 -12.46 -8.92 10.37
C GLY A 302 -11.01 -8.68 9.94
N TRP A 303 -10.64 -9.21 8.78
CA TRP A 303 -9.33 -9.00 8.17
C TRP A 303 -9.50 -8.57 6.72
N VAL A 304 -8.70 -7.61 6.29
CA VAL A 304 -8.64 -7.12 4.92
C VAL A 304 -7.18 -7.20 4.49
N GLU A 305 -6.90 -7.94 3.42
CA GLU A 305 -5.51 -8.25 3.00
C GLU A 305 -4.65 -8.75 4.17
N ASP A 306 -5.23 -9.61 5.02
CA ASP A 306 -4.63 -10.18 6.22
C ASP A 306 -4.29 -9.17 7.35
N VAL A 307 -4.70 -7.91 7.22
CA VAL A 307 -4.59 -6.87 8.26
C VAL A 307 -5.86 -6.82 9.11
N PRO A 308 -5.77 -6.86 10.44
CA PRO A 308 -6.93 -6.69 11.32
C PRO A 308 -7.65 -5.36 11.07
N VAL A 309 -8.97 -5.41 10.86
CA VAL A 309 -9.81 -4.23 10.67
C VAL A 309 -10.93 -4.16 11.72
N THR A 310 -11.19 -2.95 12.23
CA THR A 310 -12.39 -2.61 13.00
C THR A 310 -13.26 -1.65 12.19
N LEU A 311 -14.54 -1.99 12.05
CA LEU A 311 -15.54 -1.25 11.30
C LEU A 311 -16.57 -0.66 12.26
N LEU A 312 -16.79 0.66 12.19
CA LEU A 312 -17.72 1.36 13.08
C LEU A 312 -18.99 1.77 12.33
N ARG A 313 -20.15 1.30 12.80
CA ARG A 313 -21.47 1.64 12.26
C ARG A 313 -22.31 2.42 13.28
N PRO A 314 -22.22 3.76 13.30
CA PRO A 314 -23.12 4.61 14.07
C PRO A 314 -24.58 4.48 13.61
N LYS A 315 -25.52 4.47 14.56
CA LYS A 315 -26.98 4.40 14.29
C LYS A 315 -27.62 5.72 13.86
N ASN A 316 -26.83 6.74 13.57
CA ASN A 316 -27.29 8.05 13.09
C ASN A 316 -27.40 8.13 11.55
N GLY A 317 -27.08 7.04 10.83
CA GLY A 317 -27.18 6.96 9.37
C GLY A 317 -26.07 7.70 8.62
N HIS A 318 -25.03 8.21 9.29
CA HIS A 318 -23.94 8.95 8.63
C HIS A 318 -23.23 8.15 7.53
N PHE A 319 -23.22 6.82 7.59
CA PHE A 319 -22.51 5.96 6.64
C PHE A 319 -23.44 4.99 5.89
N ASP A 320 -24.75 5.14 6.05
CA ASP A 320 -25.79 4.40 5.31
C ASP A 320 -26.37 5.30 4.21
N VAL A 321 -25.51 5.76 3.29
CA VAL A 321 -25.83 6.84 2.33
C VAL A 321 -25.38 6.55 0.89
N GLY A 322 -24.88 5.35 0.61
CA GLY A 322 -24.46 4.92 -0.73
C GLY A 322 -23.16 5.54 -1.26
N CYS A 323 -22.43 6.32 -0.46
CA CYS A 323 -21.16 6.91 -0.86
C CYS A 323 -20.19 7.18 0.30
N ILE A 324 -18.90 7.21 -0.04
CA ILE A 324 -17.81 7.59 0.88
C ILE A 324 -17.78 9.13 1.03
N TYR A 325 -17.54 9.84 -0.08
CA TYR A 325 -17.44 11.31 -0.13
C TYR A 325 -18.54 11.95 -0.97
N GLY A 326 -18.51 13.28 -1.00
CA GLY A 326 -19.27 14.10 -1.94
C GLY A 326 -20.55 14.64 -1.33
N ARG A 327 -20.68 14.55 0.00
CA ARG A 327 -21.79 15.16 0.72
C ARG A 327 -21.35 16.47 1.36
N HIS A 328 -22.30 17.39 1.51
CA HIS A 328 -22.05 18.69 2.14
C HIS A 328 -21.77 18.58 3.66
N ASP A 329 -21.90 17.39 4.25
CA ASP A 329 -21.72 17.09 5.68
C ASP A 329 -20.51 16.17 5.97
N ASP A 330 -19.60 15.94 5.00
CA ASP A 330 -18.46 15.02 5.17
C ASP A 330 -17.61 15.33 6.42
N HIS A 331 -17.37 16.61 6.72
CA HIS A 331 -16.66 17.04 7.93
C HIS A 331 -17.35 16.65 9.24
N VAL A 332 -18.69 16.66 9.28
CA VAL A 332 -19.48 16.22 10.43
C VAL A 332 -19.41 14.69 10.56
N ARG A 333 -19.61 13.98 9.43
CA ARG A 333 -19.62 12.51 9.39
C ARG A 333 -18.29 11.95 9.88
N PHE A 334 -17.18 12.42 9.32
CA PHE A 334 -15.84 11.90 9.64
C PHE A 334 -15.32 12.36 11.01
N GLY A 335 -15.68 13.58 11.44
CA GLY A 335 -15.43 14.04 12.80
C GLY A 335 -16.10 13.13 13.84
N PHE A 336 -17.40 12.83 13.65
CA PHE A 336 -18.12 11.88 14.51
C PHE A 336 -17.44 10.50 14.53
N PHE A 337 -17.09 9.96 13.35
CA PHE A 337 -16.44 8.66 13.24
C PHE A 337 -15.12 8.61 14.01
N THR A 338 -14.29 9.63 13.86
CA THR A 338 -12.96 9.66 14.46
C THR A 338 -13.06 9.71 15.99
N GLU A 339 -13.97 10.53 16.52
CA GLU A 339 -14.24 10.53 17.96
C GLU A 339 -14.82 9.20 18.46
N ALA A 340 -15.76 8.61 17.71
CA ALA A 340 -16.32 7.29 18.03
C ALA A 340 -15.26 6.18 18.04
N ALA A 341 -14.26 6.25 17.15
CA ALA A 341 -13.12 5.34 17.14
C ALA A 341 -12.28 5.46 18.41
N LEU A 342 -11.98 6.68 18.85
CA LEU A 342 -11.29 6.91 20.12
C LEU A 342 -12.13 6.40 21.31
N THR A 343 -13.45 6.66 21.31
CA THR A 343 -14.37 6.17 22.34
C THR A 343 -14.39 4.64 22.40
N TRP A 344 -14.43 3.97 21.26
CA TRP A 344 -14.33 2.50 21.20
C TRP A 344 -13.01 2.00 21.78
N MET A 345 -11.87 2.57 21.36
CA MET A 345 -10.56 2.15 21.86
C MET A 345 -10.44 2.34 23.38
N ARG A 346 -10.89 3.47 23.91
CA ARG A 346 -10.94 3.72 25.36
C ARG A 346 -11.82 2.72 26.09
N SER A 347 -12.99 2.39 25.53
CA SER A 347 -13.90 1.39 26.13
C SER A 347 -13.30 -0.01 26.24
N LYS A 348 -12.23 -0.28 25.48
CA LYS A 348 -11.49 -1.55 25.49
C LYS A 348 -10.17 -1.48 26.25
N ASN A 349 -9.84 -0.34 26.87
CA ASN A 349 -8.54 -0.08 27.47
C ASN A 349 -7.40 -0.53 26.55
N LYS A 350 -7.53 -0.21 25.26
CA LYS A 350 -6.62 -0.74 24.25
C LYS A 350 -5.23 -0.15 24.46
N GLU A 351 -4.21 -1.01 24.54
CA GLU A 351 -2.81 -0.59 24.52
C GLU A 351 -2.46 -0.12 23.11
N VAL A 352 -2.02 1.13 23.00
CA VAL A 352 -1.68 1.79 21.74
C VAL A 352 -0.42 2.61 21.96
N ASP A 353 0.61 2.35 21.15
CA ASP A 353 1.82 3.14 21.12
C ASP A 353 1.70 4.28 20.10
N ILE A 354 1.05 4.02 18.96
CA ILE A 354 0.89 4.97 17.87
C ILE A 354 -0.56 5.02 17.38
N ILE A 355 -1.12 6.22 17.29
CA ILE A 355 -2.33 6.51 16.51
C ILE A 355 -1.91 7.22 15.24
N HIS A 356 -2.10 6.58 14.09
CA HIS A 356 -1.80 7.13 12.78
C HIS A 356 -3.07 7.60 12.09
N ALA A 357 -3.27 8.91 12.05
CA ALA A 357 -4.33 9.56 11.30
C ALA A 357 -3.94 9.73 9.83
N HIS A 358 -4.89 9.43 8.93
CA HIS A 358 -4.76 9.69 7.51
C HIS A 358 -5.69 10.82 7.07
N ASP A 359 -5.06 11.91 6.65
CA ASP A 359 -5.67 13.08 6.03
C ASP A 359 -6.69 13.83 6.93
N TRP A 360 -7.29 14.89 6.40
CA TRP A 360 -8.13 15.83 7.15
C TRP A 360 -9.32 15.17 7.88
N GLN A 361 -9.85 14.09 7.33
CA GLN A 361 -11.02 13.36 7.83
C GLN A 361 -10.77 12.78 9.22
N THR A 362 -9.53 12.38 9.49
CA THR A 362 -9.13 11.69 10.73
C THR A 362 -8.11 12.46 11.53
N ALA A 363 -7.69 13.64 11.06
CA ALA A 363 -6.93 14.62 11.82
C ALA A 363 -7.46 14.82 13.26
N PRO A 364 -8.79 14.79 13.55
CA PRO A 364 -9.28 14.85 14.92
C PRO A 364 -8.73 13.81 15.90
N ALA A 365 -8.18 12.70 15.41
CA ALA A 365 -7.50 11.72 16.25
C ALA A 365 -6.25 12.27 16.95
N THR A 366 -5.58 13.28 16.35
CA THR A 366 -4.31 13.80 16.88
C THR A 366 -4.51 14.71 18.09
N TRP A 367 -5.62 15.45 18.14
CA TRP A 367 -6.01 16.26 19.32
C TRP A 367 -7.10 15.62 20.18
N GLY A 368 -7.51 14.39 19.85
CA GLY A 368 -8.51 13.66 20.61
C GLY A 368 -8.03 13.17 21.98
N ASN A 369 -6.73 13.28 22.27
CA ASN A 369 -6.05 12.93 23.53
C ASN A 369 -6.27 11.46 23.96
N TYR A 370 -5.49 10.55 23.39
CA TYR A 370 -5.42 9.15 23.81
C TYR A 370 -4.20 8.93 24.72
N PRO A 371 -4.35 8.35 25.93
CA PRO A 371 -3.25 8.19 26.87
C PRO A 371 -2.08 7.39 26.28
N ASN A 372 -0.84 7.86 26.53
CA ASN A 372 0.43 7.18 26.22
C ASN A 372 0.72 6.86 24.74
N ALA A 373 -0.20 7.17 23.81
CA ALA A 373 0.00 6.94 22.38
C ALA A 373 0.54 8.20 21.69
N ALA A 374 1.66 8.09 20.97
CA ALA A 374 2.09 9.15 20.06
C ALA A 374 1.20 9.19 18.82
N THR A 375 1.12 10.35 18.19
CA THR A 375 0.20 10.64 17.10
C THR A 375 0.96 10.98 15.83
N ALA A 376 0.66 10.27 14.75
CA ALA A 376 1.16 10.55 13.42
C ALA A 376 0.02 11.07 12.53
N LEU A 377 0.28 12.03 11.66
CA LEU A 377 -0.68 12.51 10.65
C LEU A 377 -0.05 12.44 9.26
N THR A 378 -0.61 11.64 8.35
CA THR A 378 -0.19 11.64 6.93
C THR A 378 -1.14 12.44 6.07
N LEU A 379 -0.62 13.43 5.36
CA LEU A 379 -1.33 14.23 4.37
C LEU A 379 -1.22 13.54 3.00
N HIS A 380 -2.34 13.06 2.45
CA HIS A 380 -2.36 12.48 1.10
C HIS A 380 -2.73 13.50 0.04
N ASN A 381 -3.56 14.49 0.38
CA ASN A 381 -3.89 15.59 -0.51
C ASN A 381 -4.23 16.89 0.24
N LEU A 382 -3.37 17.90 0.15
CA LEU A 382 -3.54 19.18 0.84
C LEU A 382 -4.65 20.07 0.26
N GLN A 383 -5.31 19.69 -0.83
CA GLN A 383 -6.39 20.48 -1.42
C GLN A 383 -7.69 20.47 -0.63
N PHE A 384 -7.85 19.56 0.33
CA PHE A 384 -9.09 19.37 1.07
C PHE A 384 -8.88 19.52 2.59
N GLY A 385 -9.90 20.01 3.28
CA GLY A 385 -9.93 20.04 4.75
C GLY A 385 -8.77 20.81 5.40
N VAL A 386 -8.28 21.86 4.74
CA VAL A 386 -7.08 22.62 5.13
C VAL A 386 -7.10 23.06 6.60
N ASP A 387 -8.23 23.52 7.12
CA ASP A 387 -8.35 23.95 8.53
C ASP A 387 -8.14 22.79 9.52
N LEU A 388 -8.67 21.61 9.20
CA LEU A 388 -8.50 20.40 10.01
C LEU A 388 -7.08 19.85 9.89
N ILE A 389 -6.48 19.91 8.69
CA ILE A 389 -5.07 19.59 8.49
C ILE A 389 -4.20 20.49 9.35
N ARG A 390 -4.41 21.81 9.31
CA ARG A 390 -3.64 22.76 10.10
C ARG A 390 -3.70 22.42 11.60
N ARG A 391 -4.90 22.23 12.14
CA ARG A 391 -5.06 21.85 13.55
C ARG A 391 -4.40 20.50 13.85
N GLY A 392 -4.47 19.57 12.92
CA GLY A 392 -3.84 18.25 13.00
C GLY A 392 -2.34 18.33 13.06
N MET A 393 -1.75 19.12 12.16
CA MET A 393 -0.33 19.46 12.11
C MET A 393 0.12 20.11 13.42
N GLU A 394 -0.63 21.08 13.94
CA GLU A 394 -0.30 21.72 15.22
C GLU A 394 -0.31 20.72 16.38
N SER A 395 -1.23 19.75 16.37
CA SER A 395 -1.47 18.84 17.50
C SER A 395 -0.69 17.53 17.48
N CYS A 396 -0.33 17.00 16.31
CA CYS A 396 0.31 15.68 16.20
C CYS A 396 1.75 15.68 16.72
N ASP A 397 2.25 14.51 17.09
CA ASP A 397 3.65 14.34 17.50
C ASP A 397 4.58 14.34 16.26
N ILE A 398 4.14 13.76 15.15
CA ILE A 398 4.82 13.80 13.84
C ILE A 398 3.81 13.91 12.70
N ALA A 399 4.18 14.62 11.63
CA ALA A 399 3.41 14.69 10.40
C ALA A 399 4.22 14.18 9.22
N THR A 400 3.55 13.53 8.27
CA THR A 400 4.17 13.09 7.03
C THR A 400 3.33 13.47 5.81
N THR A 401 3.96 13.44 4.64
CA THR A 401 3.25 13.34 3.36
C THR A 401 3.94 12.31 2.47
N VAL A 402 3.35 12.05 1.32
CA VAL A 402 3.60 10.86 0.51
C VAL A 402 4.74 11.00 -0.52
N SER A 403 5.59 12.02 -0.34
CA SER A 403 6.75 12.35 -1.20
C SER A 403 7.65 13.41 -0.53
N PRO A 404 8.98 13.23 -0.54
CA PRO A 404 9.95 14.26 -0.19
C PRO A 404 9.78 15.56 -0.99
N THR A 405 9.71 15.49 -2.32
CA THR A 405 9.53 16.68 -3.16
C THR A 405 8.21 17.38 -2.83
N TYR A 406 7.11 16.64 -2.66
CA TYR A 406 5.82 17.25 -2.35
C TYR A 406 5.84 17.94 -0.99
N ALA A 407 6.54 17.37 0.00
CA ALA A 407 6.73 18.00 1.31
C ALA A 407 7.40 19.38 1.17
N ASP A 408 8.41 19.49 0.31
CA ASP A 408 9.07 20.76 0.00
C ASP A 408 8.15 21.72 -0.77
N GLU A 409 7.40 21.21 -1.76
CA GLU A 409 6.45 22.01 -2.56
C GLU A 409 5.36 22.66 -1.69
N VAL A 410 4.87 21.96 -0.65
CA VAL A 410 3.81 22.45 0.25
C VAL A 410 4.34 23.08 1.55
N ARG A 411 5.66 23.15 1.74
CA ARG A 411 6.28 23.59 2.99
C ARG A 411 5.85 24.99 3.43
N SER A 412 5.64 25.90 2.47
CA SER A 412 5.22 27.28 2.72
C SER A 412 3.70 27.44 2.88
N HIS A 413 2.93 26.36 2.68
CA HIS A 413 1.48 26.41 2.82
C HIS A 413 1.10 26.73 4.27
N HIS A 414 0.11 27.60 4.48
CA HIS A 414 -0.26 28.12 5.80
C HIS A 414 -0.70 27.05 6.82
N ALA A 415 -1.13 25.88 6.36
CA ALA A 415 -1.45 24.72 7.20
C ALA A 415 -0.21 23.91 7.63
N VAL A 416 0.91 24.04 6.92
CA VAL A 416 2.15 23.27 7.14
C VAL A 416 3.23 24.14 7.76
N ALA A 417 3.43 25.37 7.26
CA ALA A 417 4.51 26.27 7.65
C ALA A 417 4.67 26.47 9.18
N PRO A 418 3.58 26.57 9.99
CA PRO A 418 3.69 26.71 11.44
C PRO A 418 4.24 25.47 12.18
N SER A 419 4.23 24.30 11.54
CA SER A 419 4.62 23.01 12.12
C SER A 419 5.51 22.19 11.18
N GLN A 420 6.26 22.89 10.32
CA GLN A 420 7.11 22.28 9.29
C GLN A 420 8.32 21.53 9.87
N ASP A 421 8.70 21.81 11.11
CA ASP A 421 9.80 21.18 11.85
C ASP A 421 9.57 19.68 12.11
N LYS A 422 8.30 19.28 12.17
CA LYS A 422 7.86 17.88 12.34
C LYS A 422 7.15 17.32 11.11
N PHE A 423 7.38 17.90 9.93
CA PHE A 423 6.75 17.49 8.68
C PHE A 423 7.75 16.80 7.73
N VAL A 424 7.52 15.52 7.45
CA VAL A 424 8.48 14.68 6.69
C VAL A 424 7.82 14.08 5.44
N GLY A 425 8.46 14.24 4.28
CA GLY A 425 8.04 13.52 3.08
C GLY A 425 8.58 12.09 3.02
N ILE A 426 7.71 11.10 2.90
CA ILE A 426 8.05 9.68 2.71
C ILE A 426 7.36 9.20 1.43
N ARG A 427 8.14 8.78 0.43
CA ARG A 427 7.61 8.22 -0.81
C ARG A 427 6.81 6.96 -0.51
N ASN A 428 5.61 6.81 -1.07
CA ASN A 428 4.85 5.55 -0.95
C ASN A 428 5.50 4.41 -1.73
N GLY A 429 5.24 3.18 -1.29
CA GLY A 429 5.44 1.97 -2.10
C GLY A 429 4.20 1.61 -2.94
N ILE A 430 4.33 0.56 -3.75
CA ILE A 430 3.22 -0.12 -4.42
C ILE A 430 3.01 -1.52 -3.85
N ASP A 431 1.81 -2.06 -4.00
CA ASP A 431 1.55 -3.45 -3.69
C ASP A 431 2.18 -4.37 -4.75
N THR A 432 3.32 -4.96 -4.44
CA THR A 432 4.06 -5.84 -5.35
C THR A 432 3.50 -7.26 -5.42
N ASP A 433 2.47 -7.59 -4.65
CA ASP A 433 1.72 -8.84 -4.83
C ASP A 433 0.64 -8.67 -5.89
N ILE A 434 -0.05 -7.52 -5.90
CA ILE A 434 -1.02 -7.15 -6.95
C ILE A 434 -0.30 -6.82 -8.25
N TRP A 435 0.72 -5.96 -8.18
CA TRP A 435 1.44 -5.48 -9.35
C TRP A 435 2.70 -6.31 -9.59
N ASN A 436 2.51 -7.54 -10.09
CA ASN A 436 3.61 -8.49 -10.27
C ASN A 436 3.57 -9.20 -11.64
N PRO A 437 4.32 -8.73 -12.65
CA PRO A 437 4.27 -9.33 -14.00
C PRO A 437 4.67 -10.81 -14.03
N SER A 438 5.39 -11.32 -13.03
CA SER A 438 5.78 -12.74 -12.95
C SER A 438 4.71 -13.67 -12.39
N ALA A 439 3.62 -13.13 -11.84
CA ALA A 439 2.51 -13.89 -11.27
C ALA A 439 1.13 -13.27 -11.58
N ASP A 440 1.07 -12.32 -12.51
CA ASP A 440 -0.16 -11.60 -12.86
C ASP A 440 -1.04 -12.46 -13.78
N GLU A 441 -2.19 -12.88 -13.24
CA GLU A 441 -3.17 -13.74 -13.91
C GLU A 441 -3.88 -13.04 -15.07
N PHE A 442 -3.82 -11.71 -15.17
CA PHE A 442 -4.41 -10.96 -16.27
C PHE A 442 -3.52 -10.94 -17.52
N LEU A 443 -2.25 -11.36 -17.40
CA LEU A 443 -1.32 -11.38 -18.52
C LEU A 443 -1.44 -12.67 -19.35
N PRO A 444 -1.37 -12.58 -20.68
CA PRO A 444 -1.34 -13.77 -21.54
C PRO A 444 -0.02 -14.54 -21.40
N LEU A 445 1.05 -13.86 -21.01
CA LEU A 445 2.37 -14.43 -20.74
C LEU A 445 2.97 -13.65 -19.56
N VAL A 446 3.12 -14.31 -18.42
CA VAL A 446 3.84 -13.76 -17.27
C VAL A 446 5.32 -13.58 -17.59
N TYR A 447 5.95 -12.57 -17.00
CA TYR A 447 7.34 -12.23 -17.29
C TYR A 447 8.08 -11.60 -16.11
N ASP A 448 9.40 -11.68 -16.17
CA ASP A 448 10.35 -10.93 -15.36
C ASP A 448 11.36 -10.21 -16.27
N SER A 449 12.47 -9.72 -15.70
CA SER A 449 13.50 -9.03 -16.49
C SER A 449 14.18 -9.92 -17.55
N SER A 450 14.18 -11.25 -17.38
CA SER A 450 14.84 -12.18 -18.30
C SER A 450 14.07 -12.41 -19.61
N ASN A 451 12.73 -12.27 -19.59
CA ASN A 451 11.86 -12.50 -20.74
C ASN A 451 10.89 -11.33 -21.02
N ALA A 452 11.17 -10.15 -20.46
CA ALA A 452 10.33 -8.95 -20.54
C ALA A 452 9.90 -8.58 -21.97
N ILE A 453 10.80 -8.67 -22.94
CA ILE A 453 10.49 -8.32 -24.34
C ILE A 453 9.34 -9.18 -24.88
N ALA A 454 9.39 -10.50 -24.66
CA ALA A 454 8.36 -11.42 -25.11
C ALA A 454 7.05 -11.24 -24.33
N GLY A 455 7.13 -11.07 -23.01
CA GLY A 455 5.97 -10.82 -22.15
C GLY A 455 5.22 -9.54 -22.53
N LYS A 456 5.93 -8.43 -22.69
CA LYS A 456 5.35 -7.15 -23.11
C LYS A 456 4.75 -7.24 -24.52
N ALA A 457 5.41 -7.91 -25.46
CA ALA A 457 4.86 -8.11 -26.80
C ALA A 457 3.55 -8.92 -26.79
N ALA A 458 3.47 -9.98 -25.98
CA ALA A 458 2.25 -10.76 -25.80
C ALA A 458 1.13 -9.92 -25.18
N ALA A 459 1.44 -9.12 -24.15
CA ALA A 459 0.50 -8.20 -23.53
C ALA A 459 0.01 -7.11 -24.50
N ALA A 460 0.90 -6.54 -25.31
CA ALA A 460 0.56 -5.55 -26.33
C ALA A 460 -0.39 -6.13 -27.39
N ALA A 461 -0.13 -7.36 -27.85
CA ALA A 461 -0.98 -8.06 -28.80
C ALA A 461 -2.38 -8.33 -28.22
N GLU A 462 -2.47 -8.81 -26.98
CA GLU A 462 -3.75 -9.05 -26.29
C GLU A 462 -4.50 -7.74 -26.02
N LEU A 463 -3.81 -6.68 -25.62
CA LEU A 463 -4.36 -5.34 -25.45
C LEU A 463 -4.99 -4.85 -26.77
N CYS A 464 -4.23 -4.91 -27.87
CA CYS A 464 -4.74 -4.48 -29.17
C CYS A 464 -5.93 -5.32 -29.65
N ARG A 465 -5.88 -6.64 -29.43
CA ARG A 465 -6.98 -7.56 -29.76
C ARG A 465 -8.25 -7.23 -28.96
N ARG A 466 -8.15 -7.02 -27.65
CA ARG A 466 -9.29 -6.67 -26.78
C ARG A 466 -9.91 -5.34 -27.15
N LEU A 467 -9.09 -4.37 -27.55
CA LEU A 467 -9.53 -3.01 -27.86
C LEU A 467 -9.89 -2.81 -29.34
N GLY A 468 -9.72 -3.82 -30.20
CA GLY A 468 -9.94 -3.70 -31.64
C GLY A 468 -9.00 -2.71 -32.33
N ILE A 469 -7.79 -2.54 -31.79
CA ILE A 469 -6.78 -1.61 -32.29
C ILE A 469 -5.96 -2.29 -33.40
N GLN A 470 -5.77 -1.57 -34.50
CA GLN A 470 -4.85 -1.94 -35.58
C GLN A 470 -3.49 -1.31 -35.31
N HIS A 471 -2.69 -1.98 -34.48
CA HIS A 471 -1.35 -1.55 -34.13
C HIS A 471 -0.36 -1.86 -35.27
N PRO A 472 0.29 -0.86 -35.89
CA PRO A 472 1.27 -1.11 -36.94
C PRO A 472 2.57 -1.61 -36.36
N GLU A 473 3.22 -2.48 -37.14
CA GLU A 473 4.53 -3.01 -36.82
C GLU A 473 5.57 -1.89 -36.61
N GLY A 474 6.33 -1.99 -35.52
CA GLY A 474 7.40 -1.05 -35.20
C GLY A 474 6.94 0.29 -34.63
N ALA A 475 5.64 0.56 -34.49
CA ALA A 475 5.13 1.74 -33.81
C ALA A 475 5.10 1.53 -32.28
N PRO A 476 5.23 2.58 -31.45
CA PRO A 476 5.02 2.48 -30.01
C PRO A 476 3.54 2.56 -29.64
N ILE A 477 3.19 2.05 -28.45
CA ILE A 477 1.91 2.28 -27.77
C ILE A 477 2.13 3.25 -26.61
N VAL A 478 1.38 4.36 -26.61
CA VAL A 478 1.31 5.34 -25.53
C VAL A 478 0.02 5.12 -24.76
N GLY A 479 0.15 4.78 -23.47
CA GLY A 479 -0.97 4.51 -22.57
C GLY A 479 -1.23 5.66 -21.59
N VAL A 480 -2.49 5.77 -21.15
CA VAL A 480 -2.92 6.59 -20.01
C VAL A 480 -3.83 5.76 -19.13
N VAL A 481 -3.52 5.68 -17.83
CA VAL A 481 -4.40 5.11 -16.80
C VAL A 481 -4.60 6.17 -15.71
N SER A 482 -5.73 6.86 -15.73
CA SER A 482 -5.93 8.01 -14.82
C SER A 482 -7.39 8.41 -14.67
N ARG A 483 -7.75 9.05 -13.55
CA ARG A 483 -9.01 9.80 -13.44
C ARG A 483 -8.93 11.07 -14.28
N LEU A 484 -9.93 11.35 -15.09
CA LEU A 484 -9.92 12.51 -16.00
C LEU A 484 -10.46 13.75 -15.26
N THR A 485 -9.57 14.38 -14.51
CA THR A 485 -9.84 15.59 -13.70
C THR A 485 -8.78 16.65 -14.00
N ALA A 486 -9.07 17.93 -13.73
CA ALA A 486 -8.11 19.03 -13.97
C ALA A 486 -6.74 18.78 -13.33
N GLN A 487 -6.70 18.18 -12.13
CA GLN A 487 -5.46 17.75 -11.47
C GLN A 487 -4.56 16.88 -12.37
N LYS A 488 -5.15 16.00 -13.18
CA LYS A 488 -4.44 15.02 -13.99
C LYS A 488 -4.00 15.56 -15.36
N GLY A 489 -4.10 16.88 -15.57
CA GLY A 489 -3.62 17.53 -16.79
C GLY A 489 -4.40 17.12 -18.03
N ILE A 490 -5.73 17.12 -17.95
CA ILE A 490 -6.60 16.64 -19.04
C ILE A 490 -6.34 17.37 -20.37
N HIS A 491 -6.00 18.66 -20.36
CA HIS A 491 -5.65 19.41 -21.57
C HIS A 491 -4.34 18.88 -22.19
N LEU A 492 -3.36 18.52 -21.37
CA LEU A 492 -2.12 17.88 -21.79
C LEU A 492 -2.35 16.45 -22.31
N ILE A 493 -3.23 15.67 -21.68
CA ILE A 493 -3.60 14.33 -22.17
C ILE A 493 -4.23 14.43 -23.57
N LYS A 494 -5.17 15.36 -23.77
CA LYS A 494 -5.81 15.58 -25.07
C LYS A 494 -4.76 15.96 -26.13
N HIS A 495 -3.88 16.91 -25.81
CA HIS A 495 -2.80 17.33 -26.73
C HIS A 495 -1.83 16.18 -27.06
N ALA A 496 -1.38 15.44 -26.05
CA ALA A 496 -0.48 14.30 -26.22
C ALA A 496 -1.09 13.19 -27.08
N CYS A 497 -2.41 12.99 -27.02
CA CYS A 497 -3.10 12.06 -27.92
C CYS A 497 -2.93 12.46 -29.38
N HIS A 498 -3.20 13.73 -29.72
CA HIS A 498 -2.97 14.24 -31.08
C HIS A 498 -1.51 14.04 -31.49
N ARG A 499 -0.58 14.46 -30.63
CA ARG A 499 0.85 14.40 -30.92
C ARG A 499 1.35 12.96 -31.14
N ALA A 500 0.94 12.02 -30.28
CA ALA A 500 1.33 10.62 -30.40
C ALA A 500 0.86 10.02 -31.73
N LEU A 501 -0.39 10.27 -32.12
CA LEU A 501 -0.97 9.76 -33.36
C LEU A 501 -0.33 10.42 -34.60
N GLU A 502 -0.06 11.73 -34.57
CA GLU A 502 0.68 12.44 -35.62
C GLU A 502 2.09 11.89 -35.83
N ARG A 503 2.73 11.46 -34.75
CA ARG A 503 4.04 10.81 -34.74
C ARG A 503 3.99 9.31 -35.06
N GLY A 504 2.83 8.79 -35.48
CA GLY A 504 2.66 7.40 -35.91
C GLY A 504 2.51 6.38 -34.79
N ALA A 505 2.40 6.81 -33.53
CA ALA A 505 2.17 5.93 -32.38
C ALA A 505 0.70 5.50 -32.27
N THR A 506 0.45 4.51 -31.42
CA THR A 506 -0.90 4.07 -31.02
C THR A 506 -1.24 4.64 -29.65
N PHE A 507 -2.48 5.06 -29.42
CA PHE A 507 -2.87 5.69 -28.16
C PHE A 507 -3.99 4.94 -27.43
N VAL A 508 -3.80 4.63 -26.15
CA VAL A 508 -4.79 3.94 -25.32
C VAL A 508 -5.05 4.73 -24.05
N LEU A 509 -6.33 4.98 -23.74
CA LEU A 509 -6.74 5.65 -22.52
C LEU A 509 -7.75 4.80 -21.75
N LEU A 510 -7.48 4.59 -20.47
CA LEU A 510 -8.41 4.03 -19.49
C LEU A 510 -8.59 5.02 -18.34
N GLY A 511 -9.82 5.49 -18.13
CA GLY A 511 -10.08 6.50 -17.11
C GLY A 511 -11.48 7.06 -17.11
N SER A 512 -12.12 7.13 -15.95
CA SER A 512 -13.41 7.80 -15.79
C SER A 512 -13.26 9.32 -15.68
N ALA A 513 -14.17 10.09 -16.29
CA ALA A 513 -14.32 11.53 -16.06
C ALA A 513 -15.54 11.78 -15.14
N PRO A 514 -15.33 12.19 -13.87
CA PRO A 514 -16.43 12.50 -12.96
C PRO A 514 -17.24 13.72 -13.41
N ASP A 515 -16.60 14.65 -14.10
CA ASP A 515 -17.22 15.85 -14.65
C ASP A 515 -17.81 15.53 -16.05
N PRO A 516 -19.14 15.69 -16.25
CA PRO A 516 -19.78 15.47 -17.54
C PRO A 516 -19.22 16.33 -18.68
N ALA A 517 -18.73 17.54 -18.40
CA ALA A 517 -18.14 18.41 -19.42
C ALA A 517 -16.82 17.82 -19.95
N HIS A 518 -15.94 17.39 -19.05
CA HIS A 518 -14.71 16.69 -19.44
C HIS A 518 -15.01 15.37 -20.15
N GLN A 519 -16.01 14.61 -19.70
CA GLN A 519 -16.46 13.40 -20.38
C GLN A 519 -16.89 13.68 -21.82
N HIS A 520 -17.65 14.75 -22.05
CA HIS A 520 -18.09 15.16 -23.38
C HIS A 520 -16.91 15.53 -24.29
N GLU A 521 -15.93 16.30 -23.77
CA GLU A 521 -14.73 16.66 -24.52
C GLU A 521 -13.90 15.45 -24.92
N PHE A 522 -13.74 14.46 -24.04
CA PHE A 522 -13.01 13.23 -24.35
C PHE A 522 -13.77 12.33 -25.33
N ASN A 523 -15.10 12.29 -25.27
CA ASN A 523 -15.91 11.60 -26.28
C ASN A 523 -15.71 12.25 -27.67
N ALA A 524 -15.77 13.58 -27.74
CA ALA A 524 -15.53 14.32 -28.98
C ALA A 524 -14.12 14.06 -29.54
N LEU A 525 -13.10 14.04 -28.67
CA LEU A 525 -11.73 13.69 -29.06
C LEU A 525 -11.66 12.25 -29.59
N ALA A 526 -12.29 11.29 -28.93
CA ALA A 526 -12.29 9.89 -29.37
C ALA A 526 -12.92 9.73 -30.76
N ASP A 527 -14.04 10.41 -31.02
CA ASP A 527 -14.69 10.43 -32.33
C ASP A 527 -13.84 11.11 -33.41
N GLU A 528 -13.12 12.18 -33.05
CA GLU A 528 -12.17 12.83 -33.94
C GLU A 528 -11.01 11.91 -34.31
N MET A 529 -10.36 11.29 -33.31
CA MET A 529 -9.20 10.43 -33.52
C MET A 529 -9.58 9.18 -34.29
N LYS A 530 -10.77 8.62 -34.06
CA LYS A 530 -11.31 7.49 -34.84
C LYS A 530 -11.49 7.83 -36.33
N ARG A 531 -11.90 9.06 -36.65
CA ARG A 531 -12.05 9.51 -38.05
C ARG A 531 -10.70 9.83 -38.71
N LYS A 532 -9.80 10.51 -38.00
CA LYS A 532 -8.49 10.97 -38.53
C LYS A 532 -7.46 9.83 -38.60
N TYR A 533 -7.49 8.92 -37.63
CA TYR A 533 -6.57 7.78 -37.51
C TYR A 533 -7.33 6.47 -37.20
N PRO A 534 -8.06 5.90 -38.17
CA PRO A 534 -8.89 4.71 -37.95
C PRO A 534 -8.10 3.55 -37.35
N GLY A 535 -8.62 2.97 -36.26
CA GLY A 535 -8.01 1.83 -35.58
C GLY A 535 -6.72 2.14 -34.79
N ARG A 536 -6.29 3.40 -34.69
CA ARG A 536 -5.03 3.77 -34.03
C ARG A 536 -5.18 4.22 -32.57
N SER A 537 -6.40 4.40 -32.09
CA SER A 537 -6.65 4.81 -30.71
C SER A 537 -7.88 4.14 -30.10
N CYS A 538 -7.89 4.00 -28.78
CA CYS A 538 -9.05 3.55 -28.02
C CYS A 538 -9.16 4.29 -26.68
N PHE A 539 -10.38 4.67 -26.32
CA PHE A 539 -10.69 5.41 -25.10
C PHE A 539 -11.75 4.64 -24.31
N MET A 540 -11.48 4.39 -23.02
CA MET A 540 -12.35 3.63 -22.14
C MET A 540 -12.65 4.40 -20.86
N PHE A 541 -13.89 4.86 -20.74
CA PHE A 541 -14.33 5.75 -19.68
C PHE A 541 -14.96 5.02 -18.49
N LYS A 542 -14.27 4.01 -17.98
CA LYS A 542 -14.72 3.20 -16.85
C LYS A 542 -13.54 2.73 -16.00
N TYR A 543 -13.83 2.20 -14.82
CA TYR A 543 -12.89 1.36 -14.09
C TYR A 543 -12.87 -0.04 -14.71
N ASP A 544 -11.67 -0.56 -14.96
CA ASP A 544 -11.46 -1.91 -15.51
C ASP A 544 -10.07 -2.40 -15.06
N GLU A 545 -10.05 -3.16 -13.96
CA GLU A 545 -8.81 -3.64 -13.36
C GLU A 545 -8.02 -4.58 -14.28
N PRO A 546 -8.60 -5.66 -14.86
CA PRO A 546 -7.85 -6.53 -15.77
C PRO A 546 -7.24 -5.78 -16.95
N LEU A 547 -7.96 -4.79 -17.51
CA LEU A 547 -7.40 -3.99 -18.58
C LEU A 547 -6.27 -3.08 -18.11
N SER A 548 -6.35 -2.52 -16.90
CA SER A 548 -5.27 -1.66 -16.39
C SER A 548 -3.93 -2.40 -16.34
N HIS A 549 -3.93 -3.67 -15.89
CA HIS A 549 -2.76 -4.54 -15.91
C HIS A 549 -2.22 -4.75 -17.33
N LEU A 550 -3.09 -5.02 -18.31
CA LEU A 550 -2.69 -5.15 -19.70
C LEU A 550 -2.15 -3.85 -20.30
N ILE A 551 -2.65 -2.68 -19.90
CA ILE A 551 -2.10 -1.39 -20.33
C ILE A 551 -0.71 -1.19 -19.73
N TYR A 552 -0.51 -1.45 -18.45
CA TYR A 552 0.81 -1.37 -17.83
C TYR A 552 1.80 -2.39 -18.41
N ALA A 553 1.35 -3.56 -18.86
CA ALA A 553 2.21 -4.57 -19.46
C ALA A 553 2.49 -4.31 -20.94
N GLY A 554 1.47 -3.93 -21.71
CA GLY A 554 1.50 -3.86 -23.16
C GLY A 554 1.94 -2.52 -23.74
N CYS A 555 1.86 -1.41 -22.99
CA CYS A 555 2.31 -0.12 -23.49
C CYS A 555 3.83 0.02 -23.44
N ASP A 556 4.41 0.79 -24.36
CA ASP A 556 5.83 1.17 -24.33
C ASP A 556 6.03 2.37 -23.42
N PHE A 557 5.11 3.34 -23.52
CA PHE A 557 5.11 4.56 -22.73
C PHE A 557 3.84 4.71 -21.91
N LEU A 558 3.97 5.22 -20.69
CA LEU A 558 2.82 5.65 -19.90
C LEU A 558 2.90 7.14 -19.60
N LEU A 559 1.87 7.87 -20.01
CA LEU A 559 1.81 9.31 -19.85
C LEU A 559 1.15 9.70 -18.52
N VAL A 560 1.84 10.52 -17.72
CA VAL A 560 1.36 11.03 -16.42
C VAL A 560 1.60 12.54 -16.33
N PRO A 561 0.77 13.38 -16.99
CA PRO A 561 1.02 14.81 -17.11
C PRO A 561 0.33 15.61 -16.00
N SER A 562 0.36 15.09 -14.77
CA SER A 562 -0.37 15.67 -13.63
C SER A 562 0.10 17.08 -13.29
N MET A 563 -0.86 17.98 -13.06
CA MET A 563 -0.64 19.37 -12.65
C MET A 563 -0.03 19.48 -11.24
N PHE A 564 -0.39 18.54 -10.38
CA PHE A 564 0.29 18.25 -9.12
C PHE A 564 0.03 16.78 -8.78
N GLU A 565 1.02 16.14 -8.18
CA GLU A 565 0.95 14.72 -7.86
C GLU A 565 1.65 14.44 -6.53
N PRO A 566 0.91 14.42 -5.40
CA PRO A 566 1.51 14.25 -4.07
C PRO A 566 2.42 13.02 -4.02
N CYS A 567 2.01 11.91 -4.64
CA CYS A 567 2.88 10.76 -4.84
C CYS A 567 2.82 10.27 -6.30
N GLY A 568 1.63 9.81 -6.72
CA GLY A 568 1.45 9.07 -7.96
C GLY A 568 1.90 7.63 -7.78
N LEU A 569 0.98 6.66 -7.94
CA LEU A 569 1.32 5.24 -7.92
C LEU A 569 1.53 4.70 -9.35
N THR A 570 0.80 5.29 -10.30
CA THR A 570 0.72 4.89 -11.71
C THR A 570 2.08 4.75 -12.40
N GLN A 571 3.01 5.67 -12.18
CA GLN A 571 4.35 5.62 -12.77
C GLN A 571 5.21 4.49 -12.18
N MET A 572 5.09 4.21 -10.88
CA MET A 572 5.80 3.09 -10.25
C MET A 572 5.23 1.75 -10.71
N ILE A 573 3.89 1.66 -10.87
CA ILE A 573 3.24 0.49 -11.47
C ILE A 573 3.70 0.31 -12.92
N ALA A 574 3.74 1.38 -13.73
CA ALA A 574 4.24 1.32 -15.11
C ALA A 574 5.66 0.74 -15.17
N MET A 575 6.57 1.28 -14.35
CA MET A 575 7.95 0.83 -14.28
C MET A 575 8.05 -0.63 -13.84
N ARG A 576 7.20 -1.06 -12.90
CA ARG A 576 7.12 -2.45 -12.44
C ARG A 576 6.72 -3.44 -13.55
N TYR A 577 6.08 -2.98 -14.61
CA TYR A 577 5.76 -3.77 -15.80
C TYR A 577 6.67 -3.47 -17.01
N GLY A 578 7.74 -2.69 -16.80
CA GLY A 578 8.70 -2.33 -17.83
C GLY A 578 8.18 -1.30 -18.84
N THR A 579 7.14 -0.54 -18.49
CA THR A 579 6.60 0.56 -19.29
C THR A 579 7.22 1.87 -18.85
N VAL A 580 7.76 2.62 -19.81
CA VAL A 580 8.57 3.80 -19.54
C VAL A 580 7.68 5.02 -19.29
N PRO A 581 7.81 5.68 -18.12
CA PRO A 581 6.96 6.81 -17.80
C PRO A 581 7.41 8.09 -18.54
N VAL A 582 6.42 8.85 -19.02
CA VAL A 582 6.57 10.22 -19.56
C VAL A 582 5.77 11.15 -18.67
N VAL A 583 6.44 11.97 -17.87
CA VAL A 583 5.81 12.63 -16.71
C VAL A 583 6.15 14.10 -16.60
N ARG A 584 5.26 14.86 -15.94
CA ARG A 584 5.59 16.20 -15.46
C ARG A 584 6.43 16.12 -14.18
N ARG A 585 7.41 17.01 -14.02
CA ARG A 585 8.24 17.12 -12.80
C ARG A 585 7.47 17.77 -11.64
N THR A 586 6.73 16.99 -10.86
CA THR A 586 6.03 17.47 -9.66
C THR A 586 5.85 16.36 -8.62
N GLY A 587 5.90 16.73 -7.34
CA GLY A 587 5.69 15.84 -6.20
C GLY A 587 6.39 14.48 -6.36
N GLY A 588 5.66 13.38 -6.14
CA GLY A 588 6.27 12.04 -6.20
C GLY A 588 6.69 11.59 -7.60
N LEU A 589 6.25 12.24 -8.68
CA LEU A 589 6.78 11.98 -10.03
C LEU A 589 8.24 12.41 -10.12
N ARG A 590 8.62 13.54 -9.51
CA ARG A 590 10.02 13.99 -9.46
C ARG A 590 10.88 13.03 -8.64
N ASP A 591 10.34 12.44 -7.59
CA ASP A 591 11.07 11.52 -6.71
C ASP A 591 11.27 10.13 -7.32
N THR A 592 10.45 9.74 -8.30
CA THR A 592 10.42 8.38 -8.86
C THR A 592 10.95 8.29 -10.29
N VAL A 593 10.76 9.34 -11.10
CA VAL A 593 11.15 9.33 -12.51
C VAL A 593 12.38 10.19 -12.74
N PHE A 594 13.44 9.56 -13.25
CA PHE A 594 14.74 10.15 -13.55
C PHE A 594 14.92 10.28 -15.05
N ASP A 595 15.02 11.53 -15.50
CA ASP A 595 15.12 11.86 -16.92
C ASP A 595 16.39 11.31 -17.54
N VAL A 596 16.25 10.61 -18.66
CA VAL A 596 17.36 9.95 -19.37
C VAL A 596 18.47 10.88 -19.88
N GLU A 597 18.23 12.19 -19.97
CA GLU A 597 19.21 13.15 -20.45
C GLU A 597 19.65 14.13 -19.36
N ASN A 598 18.74 14.54 -18.48
CA ASN A 598 18.94 15.70 -17.61
C ASN A 598 19.20 15.37 -16.13
N ASP A 599 18.99 14.13 -15.69
CA ASP A 599 19.07 13.76 -14.26
C ASP A 599 20.32 12.93 -13.88
N GLY A 600 21.40 13.01 -14.66
CA GLY A 600 22.64 12.26 -14.41
C GLY A 600 23.25 12.48 -13.02
N GLU A 601 23.34 13.73 -12.57
CA GLU A 601 23.84 14.08 -11.24
C GLU A 601 22.92 13.58 -10.13
N ARG A 602 21.60 13.76 -10.30
CA ARG A 602 20.58 13.31 -9.34
C ARG A 602 20.59 11.78 -9.22
N SER A 603 20.77 11.08 -10.33
CA SER A 603 20.91 9.62 -10.36
C SER A 603 22.15 9.16 -9.60
N ALA A 604 23.30 9.80 -9.82
CA ALA A 604 24.53 9.50 -9.09
C ALA A 604 24.40 9.75 -7.58
N MET A 605 23.70 10.82 -7.18
CA MET A 605 23.51 11.18 -5.77
C MET A 605 22.54 10.25 -5.03
N THR A 606 21.48 9.80 -5.71
CA THR A 606 20.41 8.99 -5.08
C THR A 606 20.59 7.48 -5.29
N GLY A 607 21.45 7.06 -6.22
CA GLY A 607 21.61 5.67 -6.63
C GLY A 607 20.46 5.13 -7.50
N VAL A 608 19.44 5.95 -7.80
CA VAL A 608 18.33 5.54 -8.66
C VAL A 608 18.74 5.75 -10.12
N PRO A 609 18.72 4.71 -10.98
CA PRO A 609 19.08 4.83 -12.39
C PRO A 609 18.07 5.69 -13.17
N LEU A 610 18.55 6.28 -14.27
CA LEU A 610 17.71 6.97 -15.25
C LEU A 610 16.68 5.99 -15.84
N ASN A 611 15.41 6.41 -15.85
CA ASN A 611 14.29 5.47 -16.01
C ASN A 611 13.08 6.02 -16.78
N GLY A 612 13.08 7.29 -17.21
CA GLY A 612 11.95 7.86 -17.96
C GLY A 612 12.23 9.20 -18.62
N PHE A 613 11.17 9.83 -19.12
CA PHE A 613 11.23 11.14 -19.77
C PHE A 613 10.41 12.15 -18.98
N VAL A 614 11.02 13.30 -18.70
CA VAL A 614 10.43 14.32 -17.84
C VAL A 614 10.28 15.63 -18.62
N PHE A 615 9.19 16.35 -18.35
CA PHE A 615 9.02 17.75 -18.74
C PHE A 615 8.67 18.64 -17.53
N ASP A 616 8.94 19.93 -17.69
CA ASP A 616 8.63 20.98 -16.75
C ASP A 616 7.57 21.90 -17.38
N GLY A 617 6.77 22.63 -16.58
CA GLY A 617 5.71 23.50 -17.11
C GLY A 617 4.35 22.82 -17.27
N THR A 618 3.35 23.54 -17.77
CA THR A 618 1.92 23.13 -17.77
C THR A 618 1.24 23.32 -19.12
N GLU A 619 2.01 23.68 -20.15
CA GLU A 619 1.51 24.01 -21.47
C GLU A 619 1.81 22.91 -22.49
N THR A 620 1.18 22.99 -23.66
CA THR A 620 1.34 21.98 -24.71
C THR A 620 2.76 21.83 -25.27
N PRO A 621 3.59 22.89 -25.41
CA PRO A 621 4.99 22.71 -25.85
C PRO A 621 5.84 21.92 -24.85
N ASP A 622 5.50 21.99 -23.56
CA ASP A 622 6.23 21.35 -22.49
C ASP A 622 6.09 19.82 -22.57
N ILE A 623 4.87 19.33 -22.72
CA ILE A 623 4.64 17.89 -22.89
C ILE A 623 5.17 17.39 -24.24
N ASP A 624 5.12 18.23 -25.28
CA ASP A 624 5.72 17.90 -26.57
C ASP A 624 7.23 17.68 -26.44
N TYR A 625 7.92 18.45 -25.60
CA TYR A 625 9.35 18.26 -25.36
C TYR A 625 9.66 16.83 -24.86
N ALA A 626 9.00 16.37 -23.79
CA ALA A 626 9.25 15.02 -23.28
C ALA A 626 8.72 13.92 -24.20
N LEU A 627 7.51 14.06 -24.73
CA LEU A 627 6.89 13.03 -25.57
C LEU A 627 7.65 12.85 -26.89
N ASN A 628 8.12 13.93 -27.52
CA ASN A 628 8.92 13.81 -28.73
C ASN A 628 10.25 13.10 -28.46
N ARG A 629 10.97 13.44 -27.38
CA ARG A 629 12.21 12.74 -27.00
C ARG A 629 11.98 11.25 -26.76
N ALA A 630 10.89 10.90 -26.08
CA ALA A 630 10.51 9.50 -25.84
C ALA A 630 10.29 8.75 -27.17
N LEU A 631 9.49 9.32 -28.07
CA LEU A 631 9.20 8.73 -29.37
C LEU A 631 10.44 8.68 -30.29
N ASP A 632 11.25 9.75 -30.32
CA ASP A 632 12.50 9.80 -31.05
C ASP A 632 13.46 8.70 -30.59
N ALA A 633 13.62 8.54 -29.28
CA ALA A 633 14.44 7.48 -28.71
C ALA A 633 13.91 6.09 -29.07
N PHE A 634 12.60 5.86 -29.09
CA PHE A 634 12.01 4.56 -29.45
C PHE A 634 12.22 4.21 -30.92
N TYR A 635 12.05 5.18 -31.82
CA TYR A 635 12.22 4.98 -33.26
C TYR A 635 13.70 4.82 -33.64
N ASP A 636 14.61 5.45 -32.92
CA ASP A 636 16.04 5.17 -32.97
C ASP A 636 16.36 3.87 -32.20
N ARG A 637 16.15 2.72 -32.84
CA ARG A 637 16.30 1.39 -32.20
C ARG A 637 17.65 1.17 -31.50
N PRO A 638 18.81 1.53 -32.10
CA PRO A 638 20.09 1.46 -31.40
C PRO A 638 20.13 2.28 -30.12
N ARG A 639 19.59 3.51 -30.15
CA ARG A 639 19.50 4.36 -28.97
C ARG A 639 18.53 3.79 -27.92
N TRP A 640 17.36 3.31 -28.32
CA TRP A 640 16.41 2.66 -27.40
C TRP A 640 17.05 1.48 -26.64
N GLN A 641 17.75 0.62 -27.38
CA GLN A 641 18.43 -0.55 -26.83
C GLN A 641 19.56 -0.15 -25.88
N SER A 642 20.34 0.89 -26.19
CA SER A 642 21.43 1.34 -25.33
C SER A 642 20.95 1.98 -24.02
N LEU A 643 19.78 2.61 -24.03
CA LEU A 643 19.15 3.14 -22.81
C LEU A 643 18.69 2.03 -21.86
N ASN A 644 18.33 0.85 -22.39
CA ASN A 644 17.87 -0.32 -21.64
C ASN A 644 16.79 -0.03 -20.59
N LEU A 645 15.83 0.84 -20.91
CA LEU A 645 14.87 1.36 -19.93
C LEU A 645 13.90 0.30 -19.41
N VAL A 646 13.51 -0.67 -20.24
CA VAL A 646 12.58 -1.74 -19.84
C VAL A 646 13.18 -2.58 -18.70
N GLU A 647 14.41 -3.05 -18.86
CA GLU A 647 15.08 -3.83 -17.82
C GLU A 647 15.38 -2.99 -16.57
N ARG A 648 15.86 -1.75 -16.76
CA ARG A 648 16.13 -0.83 -15.64
C ARG A 648 14.87 -0.61 -14.80
N THR A 649 13.74 -0.31 -15.44
CA THR A 649 12.48 -0.02 -14.75
C THR A 649 11.92 -1.25 -14.02
N LEU A 650 11.99 -2.44 -14.63
CA LEU A 650 11.55 -3.70 -14.02
C LEU A 650 12.32 -4.06 -12.74
N ASN A 651 13.61 -3.73 -12.70
CA ASN A 651 14.51 -4.08 -11.60
C ASN A 651 14.47 -3.08 -10.44
N LEU A 652 13.75 -1.95 -10.58
CA LEU A 652 13.58 -0.98 -9.49
C LEU A 652 12.68 -1.53 -8.40
N ASP A 653 13.11 -1.31 -7.15
CA ASP A 653 12.32 -1.65 -5.98
C ASP A 653 11.38 -0.50 -5.62
N TRP A 654 10.10 -0.68 -5.93
CA TRP A 654 9.03 0.22 -5.55
C TRP A 654 8.15 -0.34 -4.42
N SER A 655 8.60 -1.39 -3.74
CA SER A 655 7.87 -2.00 -2.63
C SER A 655 7.74 -1.05 -1.42
N TRP A 656 6.99 -1.50 -0.42
CA TRP A 656 6.83 -0.82 0.86
C TRP A 656 7.99 -1.06 1.84
N PHE A 657 9.01 -1.83 1.47
CA PHE A 657 10.11 -2.18 2.36
C PHE A 657 10.82 -0.94 2.94
N GLU A 658 11.33 -0.05 2.09
CA GLU A 658 12.02 1.15 2.54
C GLU A 658 11.07 2.20 3.14
N PRO A 659 9.92 2.52 2.52
CA PRO A 659 8.97 3.48 3.10
C PRO A 659 8.46 3.09 4.50
N ALA A 660 8.09 1.82 4.71
CA ALA A 660 7.58 1.36 5.99
C ALA A 660 8.63 1.46 7.10
N LYS A 661 9.92 1.24 6.79
CA LYS A 661 11.01 1.47 7.73
C LYS A 661 11.12 2.92 8.16
N ARG A 662 10.98 3.87 7.23
CA ARG A 662 10.97 5.30 7.58
C ARG A 662 9.78 5.67 8.47
N TYR A 663 8.60 5.10 8.22
CA TYR A 663 7.46 5.27 9.13
C TYR A 663 7.74 4.68 10.51
N GLU A 664 8.32 3.48 10.58
CA GLU A 664 8.70 2.84 11.83
C GLU A 664 9.68 3.70 12.65
N ASP A 665 10.71 4.25 12.01
CA ASP A 665 11.70 5.10 12.66
C ASP A 665 11.04 6.36 13.27
N LEU A 666 10.14 6.99 12.51
CA LEU A 666 9.36 8.14 13.00
C LEU A 666 8.40 7.77 14.14
N TYR A 667 7.79 6.59 14.10
CA TYR A 667 6.95 6.11 15.20
C TYR A 667 7.75 5.95 16.49
N TRP A 668 8.90 5.27 16.43
CA TRP A 668 9.77 5.12 17.58
C TRP A 668 10.27 6.47 18.10
N ALA A 669 10.71 7.37 17.22
CA ALA A 669 11.14 8.71 17.60
C ALA A 669 10.03 9.49 18.32
N SER A 670 8.82 9.49 17.75
CA SER A 670 7.64 10.16 18.33
C SER A 670 7.26 9.59 19.69
N LEU A 671 7.29 8.27 19.83
CA LEU A 671 7.00 7.60 21.09
C LEU A 671 8.04 7.91 22.16
N ARG A 672 9.34 7.95 21.81
CA ARG A 672 10.41 8.37 22.73
C ARG A 672 10.19 9.79 23.22
N HIS A 673 9.92 10.73 22.31
CA HIS A 673 9.64 12.13 22.68
C HIS A 673 8.42 12.25 23.59
N LYS A 674 7.38 11.45 23.38
CA LYS A 674 6.18 11.47 24.21
C LYS A 674 6.39 10.88 25.59
N ARG A 675 7.18 9.81 25.71
CA ARG A 675 7.50 9.16 27.00
C ARG A 675 8.55 9.92 27.82
N GLY A 676 9.40 10.70 27.17
CA GLY A 676 10.41 11.54 27.82
C GLY A 676 9.92 12.93 28.24
N ARG A 677 8.64 13.27 27.99
CA ARG A 677 8.01 14.55 28.36
C ARG A 677 7.21 14.45 29.65
#